data_AF-A0A6J2QHP1-F1
#
_entry.id   AF-A0A6J2QHP1-F1
#
_cell.length_a   1.000
_cell.length_b   1.000
_cell.length_c   1.000
_cell.angle_alpha   90.00
_cell.angle_beta   90.00
_cell.angle_gamma   90.00
#
_symmetry.space_group_name_H-M   'P 1'
#
loop_
_entity.id
_entity.type
_entity.pdbx_description
1 polymer ?
#
loop_
_entity_poly.entity_id
_entity_poly.type
_entity_poly.pdbx_seq_one_letter_code
_entity_poly.pdbx_strand_id
1 'polypeptide(L)'
;MTTHVTLEDALSNVDLLEELPLPDQQPCIEPPPSSIMYQANFDTNFEDRNAFVTGIARYIEQATVHSSMNEMLEEGHEYAVMLYTWRSCSRAIPQVKCNEQPNRVEIYEKTVEVLEPEVTKLMKFMYFQRKAIERFCSEVKRLCHAERRKDFVSEAYLLTLGKFINMFAVLDELKNMKCSVKNDHSAYKRAAQFLRKMADPQSIQESQNLSMFLANHNRITQCLHQQLEVIPGYEELLADIVNICVDYYENKMYLTPSEKHMLLKVMGFGLYLMDGNVSNIYKLDAKKRINLSKIDKFFKLQVVPLFGDMQIELSRYIETSAHYEENKSKWTCTQSSISPQYNLCEQMVQIREDHIRFISELARYSNSEVVTGSGLDSQKSDEEYRELFDLALRGLQLLSKWSTHVMEVYSWKLVHPTDKFCNKDCPGTAEEYERATRYNYTSEEKFALVEVIAMIKGLQVLMGRMESVFNQAIRNTIYAALQDFAQMTLREPLRQAVRKKKNVLISVLQAIRKTVCDWDGAREPPNDPCLRGEKDPKGGFDIKVPRRAVGPSSTQLYMVRTMLESLIADKSGSKKTLRSSLDGPIVVAIEDFHKHSFFFTHLLNFSEALQQCCDLSQLWFREFFLELTMGRRIQFPIEMSMPWILTDHILETKEPSMMEYVLYPLDLYNDSGYYALTKFKKQFLYDEIEAEVNLCFDQFVYKLADQIFAYYKAMAGSVLLDKRFRAECKNYGVIIPYPPSNRYETLLKQRHVQLLGRSIDLNRLITQRISAAMYKSLDHAISRFESEDLTSIVELEWLLEINRLTHRLLCKHLTLDSFDAMFREANHNVSAPYGRITLHVFWELNFDFLPNYCYNGSTNRFVRTAIPFTQEPQRDKPANVQPYYLYGSKPLNIAYSHIYSSYRNFVGPPHFKTICRLLGYQGIAVVMEELLKIVKSLLQGTILQYVKTLIEVMPKICRLPRHEYGSPGILEFFHHQLKDIIEYAELKTDVFQSLREVGNAILFCLLIEQALVVRI
;
A
#
# COMPACT_ATOMS: atom_id res chain seq x y z
N MET A 1 -5.07 3.49 54.41
CA MET A 1 -4.10 4.49 54.89
C MET A 1 -4.02 5.57 53.85
N THR A 2 -4.42 6.79 54.17
CA THR A 2 -4.34 7.95 53.28
C THR A 2 -2.87 8.36 53.14
N THR A 3 -2.26 8.03 52.00
CA THR A 3 -0.90 8.45 51.67
C THR A 3 -0.91 9.96 51.41
N HIS A 4 -0.16 10.70 52.23
CA HIS A 4 0.09 12.12 52.01
C HIS A 4 0.96 12.28 50.75
N VAL A 5 0.37 12.76 49.66
CA VAL A 5 1.12 13.19 48.47
C VAL A 5 1.86 14.47 48.82
N THR A 6 3.18 14.51 48.62
CA THR A 6 3.98 15.70 48.92
C THR A 6 3.79 16.77 47.85
N LEU A 7 4.10 18.03 48.16
CA LEU A 7 4.03 19.13 47.17
C LEU A 7 5.01 18.89 46.01
N GLU A 8 6.14 18.24 46.29
CA GLU A 8 7.14 17.86 45.30
C GLU A 8 6.63 16.75 44.37
N ASP A 9 5.90 15.75 44.88
CA ASP A 9 5.22 14.75 44.04
C ASP A 9 4.16 15.40 43.14
N ALA A 10 3.42 16.38 43.67
CA ALA A 10 2.41 17.10 42.90
C ALA A 10 3.01 17.98 41.80
N LEU A 11 4.15 18.64 42.07
CA LEU A 11 4.89 19.44 41.09
C LEU A 11 5.55 18.55 40.03
N SER A 12 6.17 17.45 40.43
CA SER A 12 6.75 16.44 39.51
C SER A 12 5.70 15.91 38.53
N ASN A 13 4.49 15.61 39.01
CA ASN A 13 3.36 15.20 38.16
C ASN A 13 2.91 16.28 37.17
N VAL A 14 3.09 17.57 37.50
CA VAL A 14 2.77 18.69 36.60
C VAL A 14 3.90 18.92 35.59
N ASP A 15 5.15 18.84 36.02
CA ASP A 15 6.33 18.95 35.14
C ASP A 15 6.34 17.80 34.10
N LEU A 16 5.86 16.60 34.49
CA LEU A 16 5.62 15.46 33.59
C LEU A 16 4.57 15.74 32.50
N LEU A 17 3.60 16.64 32.74
CA LEU A 17 2.64 17.07 31.72
C LEU A 17 3.26 18.08 30.74
N GLU A 18 4.28 18.83 31.16
CA GLU A 18 5.02 19.78 30.33
C GLU A 18 6.07 19.07 29.45
N GLU A 19 6.63 17.95 29.93
CA GLU A 19 7.55 17.08 29.18
C GLU A 19 6.85 16.06 28.26
N LEU A 20 5.53 15.88 28.40
CA LEU A 20 4.74 15.02 27.52
C LEU A 20 4.80 15.59 26.09
N PRO A 21 5.46 14.91 25.14
CA PRO A 21 5.47 15.37 23.76
C PRO A 21 4.01 15.45 23.31
N LEU A 22 3.53 16.67 23.02
CA LEU A 22 2.21 16.85 22.45
C LEU A 22 2.16 15.98 21.20
N PRO A 23 1.27 14.98 21.12
CA PRO A 23 1.20 14.12 19.95
C PRO A 23 0.96 15.03 18.75
N ASP A 24 1.71 14.77 17.68
CA ASP A 24 1.47 15.44 16.42
C ASP A 24 -0.03 15.39 16.10
N GLN A 25 -0.63 16.52 15.73
CA GLN A 25 -2.05 16.61 15.39
C GLN A 25 -2.38 15.89 14.06
N GLN A 26 -1.38 15.32 13.39
CA GLN A 26 -1.55 14.46 12.21
C GLN A 26 -2.28 13.14 12.54
N PRO A 27 -3.36 12.81 11.82
CA PRO A 27 -3.98 11.48 11.91
C PRO A 27 -3.01 10.38 11.48
N CYS A 28 -2.89 9.33 12.31
CA CYS A 28 -2.10 8.14 12.01
C CYS A 28 -2.85 7.24 11.00
N ILE A 29 -2.75 7.59 9.73
CA ILE A 29 -3.25 6.78 8.59
C ILE A 29 -2.09 6.24 7.74
N GLU A 30 -0.91 6.18 8.35
CA GLU A 30 0.29 5.64 7.75
C GLU A 30 0.93 4.57 8.65
N PRO A 31 1.60 3.57 8.06
CA PRO A 31 2.42 2.58 8.74
C PRO A 31 3.68 3.19 9.39
N PRO A 32 4.40 2.43 10.24
CA PRO A 32 5.57 2.95 10.92
C PRO A 32 6.72 3.08 9.90
N PRO A 33 7.55 4.14 9.98
CA PRO A 33 8.67 4.30 9.06
C PRO A 33 9.60 3.09 9.15
N SER A 34 9.88 2.46 8.01
CA SER A 34 10.95 1.45 7.86
C SER A 34 12.33 2.14 7.90
N SER A 35 12.61 2.86 8.99
CA SER A 35 13.92 3.43 9.26
C SER A 35 14.91 2.33 9.65
N ILE A 36 16.20 2.67 9.75
CA ILE A 36 17.25 1.73 10.16
C ILE A 36 16.95 1.23 11.57
N MET A 37 16.28 0.07 11.66
CA MET A 37 15.99 -0.61 12.91
C MET A 37 17.27 -1.30 13.38
N TYR A 38 17.85 -0.84 14.48
CA TYR A 38 18.96 -1.55 15.12
C TYR A 38 18.38 -2.67 15.98
N GLN A 39 18.49 -3.91 15.50
CA GLN A 39 18.00 -5.08 16.23
C GLN A 39 19.18 -5.83 16.87
N ALA A 40 19.09 -6.04 18.18
CA ALA A 40 19.99 -6.96 18.87
C ALA A 40 19.58 -8.40 18.55
N ASN A 41 20.41 -9.12 17.80
CA ASN A 41 20.25 -10.56 17.60
C ASN A 41 20.98 -11.31 18.72
N PHE A 42 20.22 -12.01 19.56
CA PHE A 42 20.76 -12.82 20.65
C PHE A 42 20.87 -14.31 20.28
N ASP A 43 20.51 -14.71 19.06
CA ASP A 43 20.72 -16.08 18.60
C ASP A 43 22.17 -16.29 18.18
N THR A 44 22.88 -17.09 18.97
CA THR A 44 24.29 -17.42 18.77
C THR A 44 24.51 -18.63 17.86
N ASN A 45 23.46 -19.20 17.25
CA ASN A 45 23.53 -20.46 16.49
C ASN A 45 24.30 -21.57 17.25
N PHE A 46 24.08 -21.62 18.56
CA PHE A 46 24.71 -22.55 19.49
C PHE A 46 26.23 -22.41 19.69
N GLU A 47 26.84 -21.26 19.42
CA GLU A 47 28.29 -21.04 19.65
C GLU A 47 28.75 -21.35 21.09
N ASP A 48 27.91 -21.06 22.09
CA ASP A 48 28.15 -21.30 23.52
C ASP A 48 27.88 -22.75 23.97
N ARG A 49 27.54 -23.68 23.07
CA ARG A 49 27.22 -25.09 23.38
C ARG A 49 28.25 -25.80 24.27
N ASN A 50 29.53 -25.46 24.10
CA ASN A 50 30.63 -26.08 24.84
C ASN A 50 30.69 -25.66 26.31
N ALA A 51 30.02 -24.56 26.70
CA ALA A 51 29.92 -24.12 28.10
C ALA A 51 29.02 -25.06 28.93
N PHE A 52 28.10 -25.79 28.29
CA PHE A 52 27.16 -26.70 28.95
C PHE A 52 27.71 -28.14 29.07
N VAL A 53 28.93 -28.27 29.62
CA VAL A 53 29.74 -29.50 29.75
C VAL A 53 29.00 -30.66 30.43
N THR A 54 27.93 -30.39 31.18
CA THR A 54 27.11 -31.40 31.86
C THR A 54 26.02 -32.03 30.99
N GLY A 55 25.85 -31.59 29.74
CA GLY A 55 24.95 -32.22 28.78
C GLY A 55 25.45 -33.60 28.35
N ILE A 56 24.53 -34.51 28.02
CA ILE A 56 24.91 -35.77 27.37
C ILE A 56 25.59 -35.40 26.04
N ALA A 57 26.86 -35.79 25.85
CA ALA A 57 27.69 -35.41 24.71
C ALA A 57 26.99 -35.53 23.34
N ARG A 58 26.05 -36.47 23.23
CA ARG A 58 25.16 -36.68 22.08
C ARG A 58 24.37 -35.42 21.66
N TYR A 59 23.80 -34.65 22.59
CA TYR A 59 22.99 -33.47 22.24
C TYR A 59 23.87 -32.31 21.76
N ILE A 60 25.09 -32.19 22.31
CA ILE A 60 26.07 -31.18 21.90
C ILE A 60 26.58 -31.49 20.48
N GLU A 61 26.88 -32.76 20.19
CA GLU A 61 27.22 -33.22 18.84
C GLU A 61 26.09 -32.94 17.85
N GLN A 62 24.84 -33.24 18.24
CA GLN A 62 23.66 -32.97 17.40
C GLN A 62 23.48 -31.46 17.15
N ALA A 63 23.63 -30.61 18.16
CA ALA A 63 23.61 -29.16 18.01
C ALA A 63 24.70 -28.67 17.05
N THR A 64 25.89 -29.29 17.09
CA THR A 64 27.04 -28.99 16.20
C THR A 64 26.71 -29.28 14.75
N VAL A 65 26.14 -30.46 14.46
CA VAL A 65 25.71 -30.79 13.11
C VAL A 65 24.57 -29.87 12.66
N HIS A 66 23.61 -29.59 13.54
CA HIS A 66 22.46 -28.73 13.25
C HIS A 66 22.88 -27.29 12.89
N SER A 67 23.74 -26.68 13.69
CA SER A 67 24.29 -25.33 13.43
C SER A 67 25.01 -25.26 12.08
N SER A 68 25.87 -26.24 11.77
CA SER A 68 26.56 -26.33 10.47
C SER A 68 25.59 -26.52 9.29
N MET A 69 24.46 -27.17 9.50
CA MET A 69 23.43 -27.33 8.47
C MET A 69 22.64 -26.02 8.25
N ASN A 70 22.38 -25.25 9.31
CA ASN A 70 21.72 -23.95 9.18
C ASN A 70 22.56 -22.96 8.36
N GLU A 71 23.87 -22.92 8.56
CA GLU A 71 24.77 -22.08 7.75
C GLU A 71 24.68 -22.39 6.25
N MET A 72 24.51 -23.67 5.90
CA MET A 72 24.37 -24.10 4.50
C MET A 72 22.99 -23.74 3.91
N LEU A 73 21.94 -23.64 4.73
CA LEU A 73 20.63 -23.12 4.30
C LEU A 73 20.73 -21.63 3.96
N GLU A 74 21.45 -20.85 4.77
CA GLU A 74 21.70 -19.43 4.50
C GLU A 74 22.51 -19.25 3.21
N GLU A 75 23.60 -20.03 3.03
CA GLU A 75 24.37 -20.02 1.78
C GLU A 75 23.48 -20.40 0.57
N GLY A 76 22.58 -21.38 0.74
CA GLY A 76 21.62 -21.76 -0.30
C GLY A 76 20.61 -20.66 -0.63
N HIS A 77 20.18 -19.89 0.37
CA HIS A 77 19.32 -18.74 0.17
C HIS A 77 20.02 -17.65 -0.66
N GLU A 78 21.31 -17.39 -0.42
CA GLU A 78 22.08 -16.44 -1.23
C GLU A 78 22.14 -16.84 -2.72
N TYR A 79 22.29 -18.15 -3.01
CA TYR A 79 22.22 -18.64 -4.39
C TYR A 79 20.81 -18.56 -4.99
N ALA A 80 19.76 -18.76 -4.19
CA ALA A 80 18.38 -18.56 -4.65
C ALA A 80 18.14 -17.09 -5.05
N VAL A 81 18.60 -16.14 -4.22
CA VAL A 81 18.59 -14.70 -4.55
C VAL A 81 19.38 -14.42 -5.83
N MET A 82 20.58 -14.98 -5.95
CA MET A 82 21.41 -14.84 -7.15
C MET A 82 20.67 -15.31 -8.40
N LEU A 83 20.06 -16.50 -8.38
CA LEU A 83 19.32 -17.04 -9.53
C LEU A 83 18.09 -16.18 -9.86
N TYR A 84 17.27 -15.87 -8.86
CA TYR A 84 16.03 -15.10 -9.05
C TYR A 84 16.30 -13.72 -9.66
N THR A 85 17.32 -13.02 -9.14
CA THR A 85 17.69 -11.66 -9.59
C THR A 85 18.63 -11.64 -10.80
N TRP A 86 18.93 -12.80 -11.39
CA TRP A 86 19.77 -12.87 -12.59
C TRP A 86 18.98 -12.42 -13.83
N ARG A 87 19.32 -11.25 -14.38
CA ARG A 87 18.83 -10.80 -15.69
C ARG A 87 19.90 -11.02 -16.76
N SER A 88 19.48 -11.26 -18.00
CA SER A 88 20.41 -11.65 -19.07
C SER A 88 21.36 -10.52 -19.45
N CYS A 89 22.65 -10.76 -19.24
CA CYS A 89 23.72 -9.89 -19.72
C CYS A 89 23.90 -10.04 -21.24
N SER A 90 23.78 -11.26 -21.78
CA SER A 90 23.95 -11.55 -23.21
C SER A 90 22.96 -10.83 -24.12
N ARG A 91 21.78 -10.45 -23.61
CA ARG A 91 20.82 -9.59 -24.34
C ARG A 91 21.32 -8.15 -24.51
N ALA A 92 22.14 -7.65 -23.59
CA ALA A 92 22.74 -6.32 -23.66
C ALA A 92 24.03 -6.28 -24.49
N ILE A 93 24.64 -7.45 -24.77
CA ILE A 93 25.89 -7.55 -25.54
C ILE A 93 25.59 -7.45 -27.05
N PRO A 94 26.32 -6.61 -27.80
CA PRO A 94 26.16 -6.53 -29.26
C PRO A 94 26.56 -7.85 -29.92
N GLN A 95 25.65 -8.43 -30.71
CA GLN A 95 25.90 -9.70 -31.38
C GLN A 95 26.85 -9.54 -32.56
N VAL A 96 27.80 -10.47 -32.69
CA VAL A 96 28.66 -10.58 -33.87
C VAL A 96 27.86 -11.16 -35.03
N LYS A 97 27.60 -10.36 -36.07
CA LYS A 97 26.73 -10.73 -37.20
C LYS A 97 27.43 -11.63 -38.22
N CYS A 98 28.72 -11.38 -38.46
CA CYS A 98 29.53 -12.15 -39.39
C CYS A 98 30.97 -12.26 -38.90
N ASN A 99 31.73 -13.18 -39.50
CA ASN A 99 33.12 -13.41 -39.13
C ASN A 99 34.05 -12.22 -39.46
N GLU A 100 33.66 -11.38 -40.43
CA GLU A 100 34.42 -10.25 -40.97
C GLU A 100 34.15 -8.93 -40.22
N GLN A 101 33.36 -8.96 -39.16
CA GLN A 101 32.99 -7.76 -38.41
C GLN A 101 34.23 -7.10 -37.75
N PRO A 102 34.49 -5.79 -37.96
CA PRO A 102 35.73 -5.14 -37.52
C PRO A 102 35.96 -5.20 -36.00
N ASN A 103 34.93 -4.92 -35.20
CA ASN A 103 35.00 -4.91 -33.73
C ASN A 103 34.74 -6.29 -33.10
N ARG A 104 34.83 -7.38 -33.87
CA ARG A 104 34.55 -8.75 -33.39
C ARG A 104 35.43 -9.15 -32.21
N VAL A 105 36.73 -8.84 -32.27
CA VAL A 105 37.69 -9.19 -31.19
C VAL A 105 37.36 -8.40 -29.92
N GLU A 106 37.18 -7.08 -30.06
CA GLU A 106 36.82 -6.18 -28.94
C GLU A 106 35.52 -6.61 -28.25
N ILE A 107 34.49 -6.98 -29.02
CA ILE A 107 33.22 -7.48 -28.47
C ILE A 107 33.47 -8.73 -27.62
N TYR A 108 34.25 -9.68 -28.09
CA TYR A 108 34.52 -10.91 -27.33
C TYR A 108 35.40 -10.66 -26.11
N GLU A 109 36.37 -9.74 -26.19
CA GLU A 109 37.20 -9.37 -25.03
C GLU A 109 36.33 -8.76 -23.93
N LYS A 110 35.45 -7.81 -24.29
CA LYS A 110 34.49 -7.21 -23.35
C LYS A 110 33.42 -8.19 -22.86
N THR A 111 32.99 -9.13 -23.71
CA THR A 111 32.07 -10.20 -23.31
C THR A 111 32.68 -11.06 -22.20
N VAL A 112 33.95 -11.45 -22.34
CA VAL A 112 34.67 -12.20 -21.31
C VAL A 112 34.84 -11.36 -20.05
N GLU A 113 35.30 -10.10 -20.18
CA GLU A 113 35.51 -9.19 -19.03
C GLU A 113 34.25 -9.02 -18.16
N VAL A 114 33.07 -8.89 -18.79
CA VAL A 114 31.80 -8.72 -18.07
C VAL A 114 31.27 -10.04 -17.49
N LEU A 115 31.34 -11.14 -18.25
CA LEU A 115 30.68 -12.40 -17.87
C LEU A 115 31.56 -13.34 -17.02
N GLU A 116 32.89 -13.19 -17.02
CA GLU A 116 33.79 -14.05 -16.26
C GLU A 116 33.51 -14.05 -14.73
N PRO A 117 33.31 -12.88 -14.07
CA PRO A 117 32.93 -12.86 -12.65
C PRO A 117 31.57 -13.52 -12.39
N GLU A 118 30.62 -13.38 -13.31
CA GLU A 118 29.29 -13.97 -13.20
C GLU A 118 29.33 -15.49 -13.38
N VAL A 119 30.09 -15.99 -14.37
CA VAL A 119 30.30 -17.44 -14.57
C VAL A 119 30.99 -18.06 -13.35
N THR A 120 31.88 -17.33 -12.69
CA THR A 120 32.49 -17.78 -11.43
C THR A 120 31.44 -18.02 -10.34
N LYS A 121 30.38 -17.20 -10.25
CA LYS A 121 29.25 -17.43 -9.34
C LYS A 121 28.48 -18.70 -9.70
N LEU A 122 28.26 -18.96 -10.99
CA LEU A 122 27.61 -20.19 -11.48
C LEU A 122 28.43 -21.45 -11.17
N MET A 123 29.76 -21.36 -11.27
CA MET A 123 30.66 -22.43 -10.87
C MET A 123 30.54 -22.72 -9.38
N LYS A 124 30.57 -21.68 -8.54
CA LYS A 124 30.37 -21.81 -7.08
C LYS A 124 29.00 -22.42 -6.76
N PHE A 125 27.93 -22.00 -7.45
CA PHE A 125 26.60 -22.60 -7.33
C PHE A 125 26.57 -24.10 -7.69
N MET A 126 27.20 -24.48 -8.81
CA MET A 126 27.30 -25.88 -9.23
C MET A 126 28.02 -26.74 -8.18
N TYR A 127 29.10 -26.22 -7.57
CA TYR A 127 29.81 -26.91 -6.49
C TYR A 127 29.01 -26.95 -5.20
N PHE A 128 28.35 -25.85 -4.84
CA PHE A 128 27.51 -25.74 -3.65
C PHE A 128 26.41 -26.80 -3.67
N GLN A 129 25.59 -26.86 -4.73
CA GLN A 129 24.47 -27.81 -4.77
C GLN A 129 24.96 -29.26 -4.67
N ARG A 130 26.12 -29.57 -5.27
CA ARG A 130 26.71 -30.92 -5.19
C ARG A 130 27.13 -31.24 -3.77
N LYS A 131 27.86 -30.32 -3.12
CA LYS A 131 28.27 -30.45 -1.72
C LYS A 131 27.07 -30.54 -0.78
N ALA A 132 26.02 -29.77 -1.03
CA ALA A 132 24.80 -29.76 -0.24
C ALA A 132 24.02 -31.08 -0.35
N ILE A 133 23.86 -31.63 -1.56
CA ILE A 133 23.25 -32.95 -1.78
C ILE A 133 24.08 -34.03 -1.07
N GLU A 134 25.41 -34.06 -1.28
CA GLU A 134 26.29 -35.05 -0.64
C GLU A 134 26.22 -34.98 0.89
N ARG A 135 26.23 -33.77 1.46
CA ARG A 135 26.11 -33.55 2.90
C ARG A 135 24.76 -34.00 3.44
N PHE A 136 23.67 -33.63 2.76
CA PHE A 136 22.31 -34.04 3.13
C PHE A 136 22.15 -35.56 3.05
N CYS A 137 22.53 -36.19 1.95
CA CYS A 137 22.44 -37.65 1.77
C CYS A 137 23.36 -38.41 2.74
N SER A 138 24.54 -37.88 3.07
CA SER A 138 25.41 -38.46 4.11
C SER A 138 24.71 -38.46 5.47
N GLU A 139 23.97 -37.40 5.77
CA GLU A 139 23.23 -37.30 7.03
C GLU A 139 22.01 -38.22 7.06
N VAL A 140 21.27 -38.31 5.95
CA VAL A 140 20.21 -39.31 5.77
C VAL A 140 20.77 -40.72 5.98
N LYS A 141 21.91 -41.04 5.36
CA LYS A 141 22.59 -42.35 5.52
C LYS A 141 22.96 -42.63 6.98
N ARG A 142 23.46 -41.62 7.71
CA ARG A 142 23.81 -41.72 9.12
C ARG A 142 22.59 -42.03 10.00
N LEU A 143 21.48 -41.34 9.77
CA LEU A 143 20.25 -41.48 10.53
C LEU A 143 19.46 -42.75 10.16
N CYS A 144 19.57 -43.22 8.92
CA CYS A 144 18.89 -44.43 8.44
C CYS A 144 19.60 -45.75 8.80
N HIS A 145 20.81 -45.70 9.39
CA HIS A 145 21.55 -46.88 9.84
C HIS A 145 20.69 -47.76 10.77
N ALA A 146 20.80 -49.09 10.67
CA ALA A 146 19.87 -50.03 11.33
C ALA A 146 19.74 -49.83 12.85
N GLU A 147 20.83 -49.43 13.52
CA GLU A 147 20.82 -49.10 14.95
C GLU A 147 20.38 -47.65 15.22
N ARG A 148 20.69 -46.69 14.33
CA ARG A 148 20.35 -45.27 14.51
C ARG A 148 18.91 -44.93 14.13
N ARG A 149 18.29 -45.70 13.24
CA ARG A 149 16.86 -45.56 12.89
C ARG A 149 15.93 -45.70 14.10
N LYS A 150 16.42 -46.44 15.09
CA LYS A 150 15.76 -46.70 16.35
C LYS A 150 16.03 -45.62 17.41
N ASP A 151 16.97 -44.72 17.16
CA ASP A 151 17.35 -43.64 18.07
C ASP A 151 16.45 -42.42 17.90
N PHE A 152 16.31 -41.64 18.97
CA PHE A 152 15.63 -40.34 18.96
C PHE A 152 16.33 -39.32 18.02
N VAL A 153 15.55 -38.62 17.21
CA VAL A 153 15.96 -37.48 16.40
C VAL A 153 15.03 -36.32 16.77
N SER A 154 15.60 -35.14 17.05
CA SER A 154 14.80 -33.99 17.49
C SER A 154 13.94 -33.43 16.37
N GLU A 155 12.74 -32.98 16.68
CA GLU A 155 11.80 -32.31 15.77
C GLU A 155 12.45 -31.13 15.05
N ALA A 156 13.17 -30.27 15.77
CA ALA A 156 13.86 -29.12 15.18
C ALA A 156 14.85 -29.52 14.08
N TYR A 157 15.51 -30.67 14.25
CA TYR A 157 16.46 -31.19 13.27
C TYR A 157 15.76 -31.82 12.06
N LEU A 158 14.64 -32.53 12.28
CA LEU A 158 13.80 -33.01 11.18
C LEU A 158 13.26 -31.86 10.33
N LEU A 159 12.85 -30.75 10.96
CA LEU A 159 12.41 -29.54 10.25
C LEU A 159 13.54 -28.91 9.45
N THR A 160 14.76 -28.87 9.99
CA THR A 160 15.94 -28.40 9.23
C THR A 160 16.21 -29.29 8.02
N LEU A 161 16.14 -30.62 8.17
CA LEU A 161 16.21 -31.53 7.01
C LEU A 161 15.07 -31.28 6.01
N GLY A 162 13.86 -30.98 6.49
CA GLY A 162 12.75 -30.51 5.65
C GLY A 162 13.07 -29.23 4.88
N LYS A 163 13.65 -28.22 5.54
CA LYS A 163 14.10 -26.98 4.89
C LYS A 163 15.14 -27.24 3.80
N PHE A 164 16.03 -28.23 3.97
CA PHE A 164 16.97 -28.67 2.91
C PHE A 164 16.23 -29.23 1.70
N ILE A 165 15.24 -30.09 1.92
CA ILE A 165 14.40 -30.63 0.84
C ILE A 165 13.75 -29.47 0.06
N ASN A 166 13.16 -28.49 0.75
CA ASN A 166 12.60 -27.31 0.11
C ASN A 166 13.67 -26.44 -0.59
N MET A 167 14.86 -26.27 0.00
CA MET A 167 15.96 -25.52 -0.62
C MET A 167 16.35 -26.12 -1.98
N PHE A 168 16.43 -27.45 -2.07
CA PHE A 168 16.71 -28.12 -3.35
C PHE A 168 15.60 -27.86 -4.38
N ALA A 169 14.32 -27.90 -3.96
CA ALA A 169 13.20 -27.57 -4.84
C ALA A 169 13.28 -26.13 -5.36
N VAL A 170 13.50 -25.16 -4.47
CA VAL A 170 13.65 -23.75 -4.82
C VAL A 170 14.79 -23.54 -5.82
N LEU A 171 15.97 -24.09 -5.54
CA LEU A 171 17.15 -23.92 -6.39
C LEU A 171 16.97 -24.58 -7.77
N ASP A 172 16.33 -25.75 -7.84
CA ASP A 172 16.12 -26.45 -9.11
C ASP A 172 15.08 -25.71 -9.98
N GLU A 173 13.97 -25.26 -9.38
CA GLU A 173 12.95 -24.51 -10.13
C GLU A 173 13.45 -23.13 -10.59
N LEU A 174 14.20 -22.40 -9.74
CA LEU A 174 14.84 -21.15 -10.16
C LEU A 174 15.86 -21.38 -11.28
N LYS A 175 16.64 -22.47 -11.22
CA LYS A 175 17.57 -22.85 -12.30
C LYS A 175 16.81 -23.22 -13.57
N ASN A 176 15.72 -23.97 -13.45
CA ASN A 176 14.91 -24.44 -14.57
C ASN A 176 14.28 -23.29 -15.35
N MET A 177 13.79 -22.27 -14.66
CA MET A 177 13.16 -21.12 -15.30
C MET A 177 14.17 -20.13 -15.90
N LYS A 178 15.37 -19.98 -15.30
CA LYS A 178 16.39 -19.01 -15.74
C LYS A 178 17.12 -19.43 -17.02
N CYS A 179 16.49 -19.20 -18.17
CA CYS A 179 17.13 -19.29 -19.48
C CYS A 179 18.29 -18.28 -19.62
N SER A 180 18.16 -17.10 -19.00
CA SER A 180 19.19 -16.06 -18.93
C SER A 180 20.55 -16.61 -18.46
N VAL A 181 20.57 -17.40 -17.38
CA VAL A 181 21.79 -18.01 -16.83
C VAL A 181 22.49 -18.92 -17.85
N LYS A 182 21.71 -19.79 -18.51
CA LYS A 182 22.22 -20.71 -19.54
C LYS A 182 22.78 -19.96 -20.75
N ASN A 183 22.09 -18.91 -21.19
CA ASN A 183 22.47 -18.12 -22.36
C ASN A 183 23.73 -17.28 -22.11
N ASP A 184 23.85 -16.68 -20.93
CA ASP A 184 25.02 -15.89 -20.54
C ASP A 184 26.28 -16.77 -20.45
N HIS A 185 26.20 -17.94 -19.81
CA HIS A 185 27.32 -18.89 -19.82
C HIS A 185 27.69 -19.35 -21.25
N SER A 186 26.70 -19.56 -22.12
CA SER A 186 26.95 -19.95 -23.52
C SER A 186 27.62 -18.84 -24.33
N ALA A 187 27.25 -17.57 -24.09
CA ALA A 187 27.89 -16.41 -24.71
C ALA A 187 29.34 -16.27 -24.24
N TYR A 188 29.59 -16.40 -22.94
CA TYR A 188 30.93 -16.43 -22.35
C TYR A 188 31.80 -17.54 -22.97
N LYS A 189 31.29 -18.78 -22.99
CA LYS A 189 32.03 -19.94 -23.53
C LYS A 189 32.44 -19.71 -24.99
N ARG A 190 31.55 -19.15 -25.81
CA ARG A 190 31.82 -18.85 -27.22
C ARG A 190 32.93 -17.78 -27.38
N ALA A 191 32.89 -16.73 -26.57
CA ALA A 191 33.88 -15.66 -26.57
C ALA A 191 35.26 -16.15 -26.08
N ALA A 192 35.29 -16.88 -24.95
CA ALA A 192 36.51 -17.40 -24.35
C ALA A 192 37.22 -18.42 -25.26
N GLN A 193 36.46 -19.27 -25.95
CA GLN A 193 36.99 -20.20 -26.95
C GLN A 193 37.60 -19.48 -28.15
N PHE A 194 36.93 -18.43 -28.66
CA PHE A 194 37.44 -17.64 -29.77
C PHE A 194 38.76 -16.94 -29.42
N LEU A 195 38.85 -16.36 -28.22
CA LEU A 195 40.05 -15.70 -27.71
C LEU A 195 41.16 -16.66 -27.23
N ARG A 196 40.93 -17.98 -27.29
CA ARG A 196 41.86 -19.02 -26.83
C ARG A 196 42.31 -18.85 -25.37
N LYS A 197 41.45 -18.31 -24.51
CA LYS A 197 41.76 -18.09 -23.08
C LYS A 197 41.69 -19.36 -22.23
N MET A 198 40.96 -20.39 -22.66
CA MET A 198 40.88 -21.68 -21.96
C MET A 198 41.98 -22.63 -22.48
N ALA A 199 43.12 -22.67 -21.78
CA ALA A 199 44.29 -23.44 -22.18
C ALA A 199 44.60 -24.62 -21.24
N ASP A 200 44.10 -24.59 -20.00
CA ASP A 200 44.34 -25.62 -19.00
C ASP A 200 43.28 -26.75 -19.07
N PRO A 201 43.69 -28.03 -19.00
CA PRO A 201 42.75 -29.17 -19.06
C PRO A 201 41.66 -29.15 -17.99
N GLN A 202 41.96 -28.58 -16.82
CA GLN A 202 41.03 -28.51 -15.70
C GLN A 202 39.89 -27.52 -15.97
N SER A 203 40.19 -26.29 -16.39
CA SER A 203 39.18 -25.28 -16.77
C SER A 203 38.29 -25.75 -17.93
N ILE A 204 38.85 -26.49 -18.89
CA ILE A 204 38.06 -27.07 -20.00
C ILE A 204 37.03 -28.07 -19.47
N GLN A 205 37.45 -28.99 -18.58
CA GLN A 205 36.54 -29.97 -17.98
C GLN A 205 35.49 -29.30 -17.09
N GLU A 206 35.88 -28.28 -16.34
CA GLU A 206 35.02 -27.49 -15.48
C GLU A 206 33.93 -26.75 -16.26
N SER A 207 34.31 -26.06 -17.34
CA SER A 207 33.35 -25.41 -18.26
C SER A 207 32.40 -26.42 -18.90
N GLN A 208 32.88 -27.62 -19.23
CA GLN A 208 32.05 -28.68 -19.79
C GLN A 208 31.03 -29.21 -18.76
N ASN A 209 31.44 -29.42 -17.51
CA ASN A 209 30.54 -29.82 -16.43
C ASN A 209 29.45 -28.78 -16.19
N LEU A 210 29.81 -27.48 -16.18
CA LEU A 210 28.83 -26.41 -16.03
C LEU A 210 27.85 -26.35 -17.20
N SER A 211 28.32 -26.52 -18.44
CA SER A 211 27.43 -26.62 -19.60
C SER A 211 26.41 -27.75 -19.44
N MET A 212 26.84 -28.94 -19.01
CA MET A 212 25.94 -30.07 -18.79
C MET A 212 24.97 -29.81 -17.63
N PHE A 213 25.42 -29.19 -16.54
CA PHE A 213 24.57 -28.85 -15.41
C PHE A 213 23.44 -27.88 -15.80
N LEU A 214 23.78 -26.80 -16.52
CA LEU A 214 22.81 -25.79 -16.95
C LEU A 214 21.88 -26.28 -18.08
N ALA A 215 22.32 -27.25 -18.90
CA ALA A 215 21.51 -27.79 -19.98
C ALA A 215 20.44 -28.79 -19.52
N ASN A 216 20.70 -29.54 -18.44
CA ASN A 216 19.78 -30.57 -17.95
C ASN A 216 18.69 -29.95 -17.05
N HIS A 217 17.44 -30.18 -17.40
CA HIS A 217 16.29 -29.80 -16.58
C HIS A 217 16.13 -30.74 -15.38
N ASN A 218 15.65 -30.22 -14.24
CA ASN A 218 15.47 -30.98 -12.99
C ASN A 218 16.74 -31.68 -12.47
N ARG A 219 17.92 -31.09 -12.75
CA ARG A 219 19.20 -31.78 -12.50
C ARG A 219 19.49 -31.94 -11.00
N ILE A 220 19.12 -30.97 -10.18
CA ILE A 220 19.34 -31.04 -8.72
C ILE A 220 18.44 -32.11 -8.14
N THR A 221 17.15 -32.11 -8.50
CA THR A 221 16.16 -33.10 -8.06
C THR A 221 16.55 -34.51 -8.48
N GLN A 222 16.95 -34.72 -9.75
CA GLN A 222 17.39 -36.03 -10.23
C GLN A 222 18.63 -36.55 -9.47
N CYS A 223 19.61 -35.68 -9.23
CA CYS A 223 20.81 -36.04 -8.49
C CYS A 223 20.49 -36.43 -7.04
N LEU A 224 19.62 -35.66 -6.39
CA LEU A 224 19.12 -35.95 -5.04
C LEU A 224 18.40 -37.30 -5.00
N HIS A 225 17.49 -37.54 -5.95
CA HIS A 225 16.73 -38.80 -6.04
C HIS A 225 17.65 -40.02 -6.20
N GLN A 226 18.64 -39.92 -7.10
CA GLN A 226 19.62 -40.99 -7.34
C GLN A 226 20.46 -41.29 -6.09
N GLN A 227 20.91 -40.28 -5.35
CA GLN A 227 21.71 -40.50 -4.15
C GLN A 227 20.88 -41.00 -2.96
N LEU A 228 19.60 -40.63 -2.89
CA LEU A 228 18.69 -41.11 -1.83
C LEU A 228 18.28 -42.56 -2.04
N GLU A 229 17.92 -42.97 -3.26
CA GLU A 229 17.48 -44.36 -3.54
C GLU A 229 18.56 -45.41 -3.26
N VAL A 230 19.84 -45.02 -3.28
CA VAL A 230 20.97 -45.89 -2.91
C VAL A 230 21.02 -46.18 -1.40
N ILE A 231 20.37 -45.35 -0.57
CA ILE A 231 20.39 -45.47 0.89
C ILE A 231 19.23 -46.37 1.35
N PRO A 232 19.49 -47.54 1.96
CA PRO A 232 18.42 -48.42 2.41
C PRO A 232 17.55 -47.80 3.53
N GLY A 233 16.26 -47.62 3.27
CA GLY A 233 15.31 -47.06 4.22
C GLY A 233 15.38 -45.54 4.36
N TYR A 234 15.81 -44.82 3.33
CA TYR A 234 15.75 -43.35 3.27
C TYR A 234 14.31 -42.84 3.41
N GLU A 235 13.34 -43.58 2.87
CA GLU A 235 11.91 -43.28 2.89
C GLU A 235 11.34 -43.24 4.31
N GLU A 236 11.95 -43.98 5.24
CA GLU A 236 11.54 -43.96 6.66
C GLU A 236 11.90 -42.62 7.31
N LEU A 237 13.06 -42.03 7.00
CA LEU A 237 13.42 -40.72 7.53
C LEU A 237 12.58 -39.62 6.88
N LEU A 238 12.38 -39.68 5.56
CA LEU A 238 11.51 -38.72 4.87
C LEU A 238 10.07 -38.79 5.39
N ALA A 239 9.56 -39.99 5.69
CA ALA A 239 8.25 -40.15 6.32
C ALA A 239 8.18 -39.52 7.72
N ASP A 240 9.28 -39.47 8.48
CA ASP A 240 9.33 -38.73 9.76
C ASP A 240 9.28 -37.23 9.56
N ILE A 241 9.99 -36.71 8.56
CA ILE A 241 9.96 -35.29 8.19
C ILE A 241 8.55 -34.89 7.73
N VAL A 242 7.91 -35.69 6.87
CA VAL A 242 6.54 -35.42 6.40
C VAL A 242 5.54 -35.47 7.55
N ASN A 243 5.64 -36.47 8.43
CA ASN A 243 4.71 -36.60 9.55
C ASN A 243 4.85 -35.45 10.55
N ILE A 244 6.06 -34.98 10.85
CA ILE A 244 6.21 -33.82 11.75
C ILE A 244 5.65 -32.55 11.11
N CYS A 245 5.81 -32.36 9.80
CA CYS A 245 5.18 -31.24 9.11
C CYS A 245 3.65 -31.32 9.16
N VAL A 246 3.08 -32.52 8.98
CA VAL A 246 1.62 -32.76 9.08
C VAL A 246 1.11 -32.42 10.47
N ASP A 247 1.81 -32.88 11.52
CA ASP A 247 1.47 -32.60 12.90
C ASP A 247 1.55 -31.09 13.21
N TYR A 248 2.64 -30.44 12.78
CA TYR A 248 2.84 -29.01 13.00
C TYR A 248 1.78 -28.17 12.29
N TYR A 249 1.39 -28.55 11.07
CA TYR A 249 0.35 -27.84 10.34
C TYR A 249 -1.03 -28.01 11.00
N GLU A 250 -1.37 -29.23 11.42
CA GLU A 250 -2.64 -29.56 12.07
C GLU A 250 -2.79 -28.87 13.43
N ASN A 251 -1.70 -28.86 14.23
CA ASN A 251 -1.68 -28.31 15.57
C ASN A 251 -1.29 -26.82 15.64
N LYS A 252 -1.10 -26.15 14.48
CA LYS A 252 -0.69 -24.74 14.37
C LYS A 252 0.64 -24.42 15.06
N MET A 253 1.61 -25.32 14.92
CA MET A 253 2.99 -25.14 15.40
C MET A 253 3.82 -24.36 14.37
N TYR A 254 3.40 -23.13 14.10
CA TYR A 254 4.07 -22.15 13.24
C TYR A 254 3.60 -20.75 13.63
N LEU A 255 4.39 -19.72 13.36
CA LEU A 255 4.01 -18.34 13.60
C LEU A 255 3.89 -17.54 12.31
N THR A 256 4.89 -17.59 11.43
CA THR A 256 4.93 -16.72 10.25
C THR A 256 4.26 -17.36 9.02
N PRO A 257 3.81 -16.58 8.03
CA PRO A 257 3.27 -17.12 6.78
C PRO A 257 4.27 -18.05 6.06
N SER A 258 5.56 -17.65 6.03
CA SER A 258 6.62 -18.45 5.42
C SER A 258 6.83 -19.81 6.10
N GLU A 259 6.72 -19.88 7.43
CA GLU A 259 6.80 -21.15 8.16
C GLU A 259 5.60 -22.04 7.82
N LYS A 260 4.39 -21.50 7.80
CA LYS A 260 3.18 -22.23 7.39
C LYS A 260 3.34 -22.84 6.00
N HIS A 261 3.77 -22.04 5.03
CA HIS A 261 3.93 -22.48 3.63
C HIS A 261 5.10 -23.46 3.46
N MET A 262 6.17 -23.33 4.26
CA MET A 262 7.27 -24.28 4.28
C MET A 262 6.79 -25.69 4.61
N LEU A 263 5.92 -25.86 5.61
CA LEU A 263 5.41 -27.18 6.00
C LEU A 263 4.72 -27.88 4.82
N LEU A 264 3.90 -27.16 4.07
CA LEU A 264 3.18 -27.70 2.91
C LEU A 264 4.12 -28.04 1.75
N LYS A 265 5.12 -27.20 1.48
CA LYS A 265 6.13 -27.47 0.44
C LYS A 265 6.96 -28.71 0.76
N VAL A 266 7.34 -28.89 2.03
CA VAL A 266 8.07 -30.07 2.51
C VAL A 266 7.21 -31.33 2.42
N MET A 267 5.91 -31.25 2.75
CA MET A 267 5.00 -32.39 2.53
C MET A 267 4.97 -32.81 1.05
N GLY A 268 4.81 -31.84 0.14
CA GLY A 268 4.65 -32.12 -1.29
C GLY A 268 5.91 -32.73 -1.88
N PHE A 269 7.04 -32.04 -1.73
CA PHE A 269 8.30 -32.53 -2.30
C PHE A 269 8.84 -33.75 -1.53
N GLY A 270 8.56 -33.88 -0.24
CA GLY A 270 8.87 -35.07 0.54
C GLY A 270 8.14 -36.31 0.02
N LEU A 271 6.83 -36.21 -0.27
CA LEU A 271 6.07 -37.30 -0.90
C LEU A 271 6.60 -37.63 -2.29
N TYR A 272 6.95 -36.61 -3.09
CA TYR A 272 7.54 -36.80 -4.41
C TYR A 272 8.85 -37.61 -4.34
N LEU A 273 9.78 -37.27 -3.43
CA LEU A 273 11.04 -37.99 -3.25
C LEU A 273 10.87 -39.41 -2.67
N MET A 274 9.78 -39.64 -1.92
CA MET A 274 9.45 -40.97 -1.37
C MET A 274 8.79 -41.90 -2.38
N ASP A 275 8.27 -41.38 -3.49
CA ASP A 275 7.56 -42.15 -4.51
C ASP A 275 8.45 -42.40 -5.74
N GLY A 276 9.24 -43.47 -5.67
CA GLY A 276 10.29 -43.77 -6.64
C GLY A 276 10.35 -45.25 -7.02
N ASN A 277 11.50 -45.72 -7.51
CA ASN A 277 11.65 -47.12 -7.91
C ASN A 277 11.72 -48.07 -6.69
N VAL A 278 12.26 -47.58 -5.57
CA VAL A 278 12.52 -48.36 -4.36
C VAL A 278 11.40 -48.27 -3.33
N SER A 279 10.73 -47.11 -3.25
CA SER A 279 9.69 -46.81 -2.27
C SER A 279 8.39 -46.38 -2.96
N ASN A 280 7.25 -46.64 -2.32
CA ASN A 280 5.92 -46.32 -2.84
C ASN A 280 5.06 -45.76 -1.70
N ILE A 281 4.60 -44.51 -1.87
CA ILE A 281 3.88 -43.77 -0.82
C ILE A 281 2.53 -44.41 -0.47
N TYR A 282 1.86 -45.04 -1.44
CA TYR A 282 0.56 -45.68 -1.22
C TYR A 282 0.67 -46.96 -0.40
N LYS A 283 1.78 -47.68 -0.52
CA LYS A 283 2.10 -48.82 0.36
C LYS A 283 2.46 -48.37 1.77
N LEU A 284 3.15 -47.22 1.91
CA LEU A 284 3.44 -46.63 3.22
C LEU A 284 2.15 -46.16 3.92
N ASP A 285 1.23 -45.56 3.17
CA ASP A 285 -0.11 -45.18 3.65
C ASP A 285 -0.94 -46.40 4.09
N ALA A 286 -0.90 -47.49 3.31
CA ALA A 286 -1.57 -48.74 3.70
C ALA A 286 -1.02 -49.35 5.01
N LYS A 287 0.27 -49.13 5.29
CA LYS A 287 0.92 -49.48 6.57
C LYS A 287 0.67 -48.46 7.68
N LYS A 288 -0.11 -47.40 7.42
CA LYS A 288 -0.34 -46.25 8.31
C LYS A 288 0.95 -45.53 8.73
N ARG A 289 1.99 -45.59 7.87
CA ARG A 289 3.28 -44.95 8.14
C ARG A 289 3.24 -43.45 7.89
N ILE A 290 2.43 -43.04 6.91
CA ILE A 290 2.07 -41.67 6.57
C ILE A 290 0.54 -41.62 6.39
N ASN A 291 -0.04 -40.41 6.38
CA ASN A 291 -1.47 -40.22 6.19
C ASN A 291 -1.72 -39.33 4.98
N LEU A 292 -1.94 -39.95 3.81
CA LEU A 292 -2.16 -39.21 2.57
C LEU A 292 -3.49 -38.44 2.58
N SER A 293 -4.50 -38.93 3.31
CA SER A 293 -5.80 -38.26 3.42
C SER A 293 -5.72 -36.90 4.12
N LYS A 294 -4.88 -36.76 5.15
CA LYS A 294 -4.63 -35.45 5.79
C LYS A 294 -3.95 -34.49 4.82
N ILE A 295 -2.91 -34.96 4.12
CA ILE A 295 -2.16 -34.13 3.17
C ILE A 295 -3.06 -33.69 2.00
N ASP A 296 -3.87 -34.59 1.45
CA ASP A 296 -4.88 -34.26 0.42
C ASP A 296 -5.83 -33.15 0.89
N LYS A 297 -6.32 -33.23 2.13
CA LYS A 297 -7.17 -32.19 2.72
C LYS A 297 -6.44 -30.85 2.86
N PHE A 298 -5.17 -30.86 3.25
CA PHE A 298 -4.37 -29.64 3.37
C PHE A 298 -4.07 -29.02 2.01
N PHE A 299 -3.83 -29.84 0.98
CA PHE A 299 -3.55 -29.40 -0.39
C PHE A 299 -4.78 -28.91 -1.15
N LYS A 300 -5.98 -28.93 -0.53
CA LYS A 300 -7.09 -28.10 -0.99
C LYS A 300 -6.75 -26.61 -0.97
N LEU A 301 -5.81 -26.19 -0.10
CA LEU A 301 -5.01 -25.00 -0.36
C LEU A 301 -4.00 -25.36 -1.45
N GLN A 302 -4.32 -24.97 -2.68
CA GLN A 302 -3.63 -25.40 -3.89
C GLN A 302 -2.28 -24.71 -4.12
N VAL A 303 -2.13 -23.42 -3.78
CA VAL A 303 -1.01 -22.60 -4.26
C VAL A 303 -0.35 -21.85 -3.12
N VAL A 304 0.98 -21.89 -3.09
CA VAL A 304 1.80 -21.12 -2.13
C VAL A 304 3.04 -20.52 -2.81
N PRO A 305 3.63 -19.45 -2.25
CA PRO A 305 4.90 -18.92 -2.75
C PRO A 305 6.05 -19.92 -2.65
N LEU A 306 6.74 -20.12 -3.78
CA LEU A 306 7.99 -20.88 -3.80
C LEU A 306 9.17 -19.94 -3.53
N PHE A 307 9.35 -18.92 -4.36
CA PHE A 307 10.35 -17.85 -4.21
C PHE A 307 9.99 -16.64 -5.09
N GLY A 308 9.92 -15.43 -4.51
CA GLY A 308 9.51 -14.24 -5.26
C GLY A 308 8.08 -14.36 -5.80
N ASP A 309 7.88 -13.95 -7.05
CA ASP A 309 6.64 -14.15 -7.83
C ASP A 309 6.49 -15.56 -8.39
N MET A 310 7.49 -16.44 -8.24
CA MET A 310 7.38 -17.84 -8.63
C MET A 310 6.59 -18.62 -7.57
N GLN A 311 5.44 -19.13 -7.99
CA GLN A 311 4.51 -19.89 -7.16
C GLN A 311 4.71 -21.39 -7.38
N ILE A 312 4.26 -22.20 -6.42
CA ILE A 312 4.16 -23.66 -6.57
C ILE A 312 2.73 -24.12 -6.32
N GLU A 313 2.22 -24.91 -7.27
CA GLU A 313 0.98 -25.65 -7.09
C GLU A 313 1.31 -26.96 -6.35
N LEU A 314 0.75 -27.15 -5.16
CA LEU A 314 1.10 -28.28 -4.28
C LEU A 314 0.65 -29.63 -4.86
N SER A 315 -0.45 -29.64 -5.61
CA SER A 315 -0.95 -30.79 -6.38
C SER A 315 0.06 -31.28 -7.41
N ARG A 316 0.90 -30.40 -7.99
CA ARG A 316 1.90 -30.76 -9.01
C ARG A 316 2.88 -31.83 -8.52
N TYR A 317 3.29 -31.79 -7.25
CA TYR A 317 4.16 -32.83 -6.67
C TYR A 317 3.50 -34.21 -6.65
N ILE A 318 2.18 -34.23 -6.49
CA ILE A 318 1.39 -35.46 -6.49
C ILE A 318 1.19 -35.95 -7.93
N GLU A 319 0.79 -35.07 -8.85
CA GLU A 319 0.52 -35.41 -10.25
C GLU A 319 1.76 -35.92 -11.00
N THR A 320 2.94 -35.45 -10.60
CA THR A 320 4.21 -35.85 -11.21
C THR A 320 4.91 -37.00 -10.48
N SER A 321 4.31 -37.57 -9.43
CA SER A 321 4.89 -38.70 -8.70
C SER A 321 4.84 -39.99 -9.51
N ALA A 322 5.77 -40.92 -9.25
CA ALA A 322 5.98 -42.10 -10.10
C ALA A 322 4.73 -43.01 -10.22
N HIS A 323 3.91 -43.10 -9.17
CA HIS A 323 2.76 -44.01 -9.11
C HIS A 323 1.41 -43.30 -9.08
N TYR A 324 1.34 -42.02 -9.48
CA TYR A 324 0.10 -41.23 -9.44
C TYR A 324 -1.02 -41.79 -10.33
N GLU A 325 -0.71 -42.13 -11.58
CA GLU A 325 -1.69 -42.56 -12.60
C GLU A 325 -2.55 -43.74 -12.13
N GLU A 326 -1.95 -44.71 -11.44
CA GLU A 326 -2.64 -45.89 -10.91
C GLU A 326 -3.52 -45.58 -9.69
N ASN A 327 -3.30 -44.43 -9.04
CA ASN A 327 -3.87 -44.08 -7.73
C ASN A 327 -4.62 -42.74 -7.75
N LYS A 328 -5.03 -42.25 -8.92
CA LYS A 328 -5.75 -40.97 -9.09
C LYS A 328 -6.98 -40.82 -8.20
N SER A 329 -7.71 -41.91 -7.97
CA SER A 329 -8.94 -41.92 -7.16
C SER A 329 -8.73 -41.58 -5.68
N LYS A 330 -7.48 -41.62 -5.19
CA LYS A 330 -7.16 -41.28 -3.78
C LYS A 330 -7.05 -39.78 -3.52
N TRP A 331 -6.96 -38.95 -4.56
CA TRP A 331 -6.68 -37.53 -4.44
C TRP A 331 -7.88 -36.68 -4.86
N THR A 332 -8.26 -35.74 -4.00
CA THR A 332 -9.29 -34.72 -4.29
C THR A 332 -8.68 -33.35 -4.56
N CYS A 333 -7.46 -33.08 -4.06
CA CYS A 333 -6.75 -31.82 -4.30
C CYS A 333 -6.37 -31.57 -5.76
N THR A 334 -6.27 -32.63 -6.58
CA THR A 334 -6.00 -32.54 -8.02
C THR A 334 -7.25 -32.23 -8.85
N GLN A 335 -8.42 -32.12 -8.21
CA GLN A 335 -9.65 -31.68 -8.87
C GLN A 335 -9.82 -30.18 -8.68
N SER A 336 -9.91 -29.44 -9.79
CA SER A 336 -10.03 -27.97 -9.80
C SER A 336 -11.41 -27.52 -9.30
N SER A 337 -11.55 -27.41 -7.98
CA SER A 337 -12.65 -26.72 -7.32
C SER A 337 -12.10 -25.47 -6.63
N ILE A 338 -12.73 -24.32 -6.86
CA ILE A 338 -12.32 -23.06 -6.24
C ILE A 338 -12.57 -23.18 -4.74
N SER A 339 -11.50 -23.19 -3.94
CA SER A 339 -11.61 -23.21 -2.49
C SER A 339 -12.23 -21.90 -1.99
N PRO A 340 -13.19 -21.93 -1.05
CA PRO A 340 -13.73 -20.71 -0.42
C PRO A 340 -12.64 -19.91 0.31
N GLN A 341 -11.49 -20.52 0.60
CA GLN A 341 -10.33 -19.85 1.18
C GLN A 341 -9.74 -18.73 0.28
N TYR A 342 -10.00 -18.78 -1.03
CA TYR A 342 -9.54 -17.74 -1.97
C TYR A 342 -10.56 -16.61 -2.16
N ASN A 343 -11.77 -16.73 -1.60
CA ASN A 343 -12.76 -15.67 -1.60
C ASN A 343 -12.52 -14.75 -0.39
N LEU A 344 -11.74 -13.68 -0.60
CA LEU A 344 -11.43 -12.72 0.44
C LEU A 344 -12.69 -12.01 0.97
N CYS A 345 -13.65 -11.72 0.09
CA CYS A 345 -14.87 -10.99 0.44
C CYS A 345 -15.72 -11.71 1.49
N GLU A 346 -15.83 -13.03 1.43
CA GLU A 346 -16.53 -13.83 2.45
C GLU A 346 -15.80 -13.82 3.80
N GLN A 347 -14.47 -13.68 3.79
CA GLN A 347 -13.64 -13.68 5.00
C GLN A 347 -13.55 -12.30 5.66
N MET A 348 -13.87 -11.22 4.93
CA MET A 348 -13.80 -9.85 5.44
C MET A 348 -14.60 -9.64 6.72
N VAL A 349 -15.76 -10.29 6.87
CA VAL A 349 -16.60 -10.16 8.07
C VAL A 349 -15.82 -10.62 9.31
N GLN A 350 -15.24 -11.81 9.26
CA GLN A 350 -14.46 -12.36 10.38
C GLN A 350 -13.20 -11.52 10.64
N ILE A 351 -12.50 -11.08 9.59
CA ILE A 351 -11.28 -10.27 9.75
C ILE A 351 -11.61 -8.94 10.46
N ARG A 352 -12.68 -8.24 10.06
CA ARG A 352 -13.12 -7.00 10.70
C ARG A 352 -13.53 -7.21 12.15
N GLU A 353 -14.25 -8.30 12.45
CA GLU A 353 -14.62 -8.64 13.84
C GLU A 353 -13.41 -8.94 14.72
N ASP A 354 -12.47 -9.75 14.22
CA ASP A 354 -11.22 -10.09 14.91
C ASP A 354 -10.40 -8.82 15.18
N HIS A 355 -10.30 -7.93 14.19
CA HIS A 355 -9.59 -6.65 14.27
C HIS A 355 -10.18 -5.74 15.36
N ILE A 356 -11.50 -5.53 15.33
CA ILE A 356 -12.19 -4.68 16.33
C ILE A 356 -12.00 -5.24 17.74
N ARG A 357 -12.17 -6.56 17.91
CA ARG A 357 -12.05 -7.22 19.22
C ARG A 357 -10.64 -7.09 19.78
N PHE A 358 -9.63 -7.42 18.98
CA PHE A 358 -8.24 -7.43 19.43
C PHE A 358 -7.72 -6.00 19.72
N ILE A 359 -7.97 -5.05 18.82
CA ILE A 359 -7.51 -3.67 19.03
C ILE A 359 -8.19 -3.02 20.23
N SER A 360 -9.48 -3.29 20.46
CA SER A 360 -10.18 -2.78 21.64
C SER A 360 -9.57 -3.31 22.94
N GLU A 361 -9.14 -4.58 22.96
CA GLU A 361 -8.44 -5.18 24.09
C GLU A 361 -7.03 -4.56 24.25
N LEU A 362 -6.25 -4.51 23.17
CA LEU A 362 -4.89 -3.95 23.14
C LEU A 362 -4.86 -2.48 23.61
N ALA A 363 -5.79 -1.66 23.15
CA ALA A 363 -5.88 -0.26 23.51
C ALA A 363 -6.14 -0.05 25.00
N ARG A 364 -6.87 -0.97 25.67
CA ARG A 364 -7.08 -0.90 27.12
C ARG A 364 -5.77 -1.06 27.89
N TYR A 365 -4.94 -2.02 27.50
CA TYR A 365 -3.62 -2.24 28.11
C TYR A 365 -2.68 -1.08 27.79
N SER A 366 -2.66 -0.58 26.55
CA SER A 366 -1.84 0.60 26.22
C SER A 366 -2.23 1.82 27.05
N ASN A 367 -3.53 2.10 27.20
CA ASN A 367 -3.99 3.24 27.99
C ASN A 367 -3.72 3.05 29.48
N SER A 368 -3.85 1.84 30.02
CA SER A 368 -3.49 1.59 31.41
C SER A 368 -2.00 1.84 31.63
N GLU A 369 -1.11 1.35 30.75
CA GLU A 369 0.34 1.61 30.87
C GLU A 369 0.68 3.10 30.83
N VAL A 370 0.04 3.87 29.93
CA VAL A 370 0.27 5.32 29.82
C VAL A 370 -0.21 6.06 31.07
N VAL A 371 -1.31 5.61 31.68
CA VAL A 371 -1.90 6.23 32.89
C VAL A 371 -1.17 5.80 34.16
N THR A 372 -0.73 4.54 34.27
CA THR A 372 -0.07 3.98 35.46
C THR A 372 1.46 4.11 35.45
N GLY A 373 2.07 4.43 34.31
CA GLY A 373 3.53 4.66 34.17
C GLY A 373 4.07 5.85 34.98
N SER A 374 3.20 6.61 35.64
CA SER A 374 3.55 7.69 36.59
C SER A 374 3.70 7.21 38.05
N GLY A 375 3.45 5.93 38.34
CA GLY A 375 3.65 5.33 39.67
C GLY A 375 4.96 4.56 39.78
N LEU A 376 5.94 5.13 40.49
CA LEU A 376 7.17 4.47 40.92
C LEU A 376 6.92 3.08 41.56
N ASP A 377 7.69 2.08 41.14
CA ASP A 377 8.10 0.89 41.91
C ASP A 377 7.07 -0.17 42.36
N SER A 378 5.97 -0.42 41.63
CA SER A 378 5.25 -1.70 41.78
C SER A 378 5.59 -2.66 40.63
N GLN A 379 6.44 -3.66 40.89
CA GLN A 379 6.59 -4.81 39.97
C GLN A 379 5.21 -5.44 39.73
N LYS A 380 4.85 -5.67 38.46
CA LYS A 380 3.59 -6.35 38.11
C LYS A 380 3.62 -7.80 38.59
N SER A 381 2.44 -8.35 38.80
CA SER A 381 2.27 -9.77 39.12
C SER A 381 2.63 -10.66 37.92
N ASP A 382 2.95 -11.93 38.20
CA ASP A 382 3.19 -12.94 37.16
C ASP A 382 1.97 -13.11 36.23
N GLU A 383 0.75 -12.91 36.75
CA GLU A 383 -0.51 -13.00 35.98
C GLU A 383 -0.62 -11.85 34.96
N GLU A 384 -0.36 -10.61 35.36
CA GLU A 384 -0.38 -9.45 34.46
C GLU A 384 0.70 -9.56 33.36
N TYR A 385 1.91 -10.04 33.70
CA TYR A 385 2.94 -10.29 32.70
C TYR A 385 2.55 -11.42 31.73
N ARG A 386 1.83 -12.44 32.21
CA ARG A 386 1.33 -13.51 31.38
C ARG A 386 0.24 -13.05 30.42
N GLU A 387 -0.68 -12.20 30.87
CA GLU A 387 -1.71 -11.61 30.00
C GLU A 387 -1.10 -10.80 28.84
N LEU A 388 -0.07 -10.00 29.11
CA LEU A 388 0.66 -9.25 28.09
C LEU A 388 1.45 -10.16 27.13
N PHE A 389 2.03 -11.24 27.63
CA PHE A 389 2.67 -12.28 26.81
C PHE A 389 1.65 -12.94 25.86
N ASP A 390 0.48 -13.33 26.38
CA ASP A 390 -0.58 -13.95 25.59
C ASP A 390 -1.15 -12.97 24.56
N LEU A 391 -1.24 -11.68 24.89
CA LEU A 391 -1.66 -10.62 23.97
C LEU A 391 -0.64 -10.43 22.83
N ALA A 392 0.65 -10.41 23.13
CA ALA A 392 1.72 -10.32 22.13
C ALA A 392 1.66 -11.48 21.13
N LEU A 393 1.54 -12.72 21.63
CA LEU A 393 1.45 -13.91 20.77
C LEU A 393 0.16 -13.90 19.92
N ARG A 394 -0.99 -13.59 20.53
CA ARG A 394 -2.27 -13.48 19.80
C ARG A 394 -2.21 -12.42 18.69
N GLY A 395 -1.58 -11.28 18.94
CA GLY A 395 -1.40 -10.23 17.95
C GLY A 395 -0.55 -10.67 16.75
N LEU A 396 0.59 -11.33 17.01
CA LEU A 396 1.45 -11.87 15.95
C LEU A 396 0.73 -12.95 15.13
N GLN A 397 0.00 -13.85 15.79
CA GLN A 397 -0.80 -14.88 15.11
C GLN A 397 -1.92 -14.28 14.24
N LEU A 398 -2.56 -13.21 14.71
CA LEU A 398 -3.60 -12.51 13.97
C LEU A 398 -3.05 -11.81 12.72
N LEU A 399 -1.95 -11.08 12.88
CA LEU A 399 -1.22 -10.44 11.76
C LEU A 399 -0.77 -11.48 10.72
N SER A 400 -0.16 -12.58 11.19
CA SER A 400 0.25 -13.68 10.33
C SER A 400 -0.91 -14.29 9.55
N LYS A 401 -2.07 -14.50 10.20
CA LYS A 401 -3.28 -15.01 9.55
C LYS A 401 -3.72 -14.08 8.42
N TRP A 402 -3.77 -12.77 8.65
CA TRP A 402 -4.18 -11.80 7.64
C TRP A 402 -3.19 -11.70 6.48
N SER A 403 -1.88 -11.59 6.75
CA SER A 403 -0.84 -11.55 5.71
C SER A 403 -0.86 -12.83 4.87
N THR A 404 -1.07 -13.98 5.52
CA THR A 404 -1.25 -15.27 4.85
C THR A 404 -2.42 -15.25 3.87
N HIS A 405 -3.57 -14.68 4.24
CA HIS A 405 -4.72 -14.56 3.34
C HIS A 405 -4.43 -13.70 2.11
N VAL A 406 -3.79 -12.53 2.30
CA VAL A 406 -3.41 -11.64 1.19
C VAL A 406 -2.45 -12.37 0.24
N MET A 407 -1.41 -13.03 0.77
CA MET A 407 -0.43 -13.74 -0.03
C MET A 407 -1.00 -14.98 -0.73
N GLU A 408 -1.87 -15.76 -0.09
CA GLU A 408 -2.50 -16.94 -0.70
C GLU A 408 -3.44 -16.55 -1.85
N VAL A 409 -4.23 -15.47 -1.69
CA VAL A 409 -5.09 -14.95 -2.77
C VAL A 409 -4.23 -14.46 -3.94
N TYR A 410 -3.18 -13.69 -3.66
CA TYR A 410 -2.24 -13.23 -4.69
C TYR A 410 -1.57 -14.39 -5.42
N SER A 411 -1.04 -15.36 -4.68
CA SER A 411 -0.35 -16.54 -5.24
C SER A 411 -1.27 -17.36 -6.14
N TRP A 412 -2.53 -17.57 -5.72
CA TRP A 412 -3.51 -18.30 -6.52
C TRP A 412 -3.84 -17.59 -7.83
N LYS A 413 -3.98 -16.25 -7.80
CA LYS A 413 -4.27 -15.43 -8.99
C LYS A 413 -3.10 -15.39 -9.97
N LEU A 414 -1.86 -15.47 -9.48
CA LEU A 414 -0.68 -15.53 -10.36
C LEU A 414 -0.64 -16.80 -11.24
N VAL A 415 -1.04 -17.95 -10.70
CA VAL A 415 -1.06 -19.21 -11.47
C VAL A 415 -2.37 -19.46 -12.23
N HIS A 416 -3.44 -18.73 -11.89
CA HIS A 416 -4.73 -18.77 -12.59
C HIS A 416 -5.03 -17.42 -13.26
N PRO A 417 -4.29 -17.02 -14.32
CA PRO A 417 -4.56 -15.80 -15.05
C PRO A 417 -5.95 -15.84 -15.66
N THR A 418 -6.68 -14.72 -15.58
CA THR A 418 -8.02 -14.63 -16.17
C THR A 418 -7.97 -14.67 -17.69
N ASP A 419 -9.15 -14.76 -18.31
CA ASP A 419 -9.33 -14.70 -19.74
C ASP A 419 -10.64 -13.97 -20.09
N LYS A 420 -10.89 -13.84 -21.39
CA LYS A 420 -12.11 -13.19 -21.93
C LYS A 420 -13.42 -13.88 -21.54
N PHE A 421 -13.39 -15.14 -21.11
CA PHE A 421 -14.58 -15.90 -20.73
C PHE A 421 -14.94 -15.63 -19.27
N CYS A 422 -13.94 -15.56 -18.40
CA CYS A 422 -14.11 -15.24 -16.98
C CYS A 422 -14.28 -13.73 -16.73
N ASN A 423 -13.56 -12.88 -17.48
CA ASN A 423 -13.67 -11.42 -17.40
C ASN A 423 -13.87 -10.81 -18.80
N LYS A 424 -15.05 -10.21 -19.03
CA LYS A 424 -15.42 -9.61 -20.33
C LYS A 424 -14.56 -8.41 -20.71
N ASP A 425 -13.99 -7.72 -19.73
CA ASP A 425 -13.14 -6.54 -19.95
C ASP A 425 -11.67 -6.94 -20.24
N CYS A 426 -11.33 -8.23 -20.14
CA CYS A 426 -9.99 -8.76 -20.42
C CYS A 426 -9.78 -8.94 -21.94
N PRO A 427 -8.85 -8.21 -22.57
CA PRO A 427 -8.55 -8.39 -23.98
C PRO A 427 -7.92 -9.76 -24.27
N GLY A 428 -8.30 -10.39 -25.39
CA GLY A 428 -7.67 -11.65 -25.83
C GLY A 428 -6.18 -11.53 -26.18
N THR A 429 -5.67 -10.31 -26.33
CA THR A 429 -4.26 -9.99 -26.61
C THR A 429 -3.45 -9.63 -25.38
N ALA A 430 -4.08 -9.57 -24.19
CA ALA A 430 -3.40 -9.21 -22.95
C ALA A 430 -2.34 -10.25 -22.57
N GLU A 431 -1.16 -9.78 -22.17
CA GLU A 431 -0.06 -10.67 -21.78
C GLU A 431 -0.37 -11.38 -20.46
N GLU A 432 0.29 -12.50 -20.21
CA GLU A 432 -0.04 -13.38 -19.10
C GLU A 432 0.02 -12.69 -17.73
N TYR A 433 1.05 -11.88 -17.48
CA TYR A 433 1.18 -11.15 -16.21
C TYR A 433 0.07 -10.10 -16.01
N GLU A 434 -0.37 -9.43 -17.07
CA GLU A 434 -1.49 -8.47 -17.02
C GLU A 434 -2.81 -9.19 -16.70
N ARG A 435 -3.00 -10.39 -17.26
CA ARG A 435 -4.15 -11.28 -16.96
C ARG A 435 -4.08 -11.90 -15.57
N ALA A 436 -2.88 -12.09 -15.03
CA ALA A 436 -2.64 -12.59 -13.68
C ALA A 436 -2.90 -11.53 -12.59
N THR A 437 -2.65 -10.26 -12.93
CA THR A 437 -2.75 -9.12 -12.00
C THR A 437 -3.94 -8.23 -12.34
N ARG A 438 -3.75 -7.19 -13.16
CA ARG A 438 -4.71 -6.10 -13.47
C ARG A 438 -6.14 -6.57 -13.70
N TYR A 439 -6.32 -7.59 -14.54
CA TYR A 439 -7.65 -8.07 -14.93
C TYR A 439 -8.20 -9.17 -14.03
N ASN A 440 -7.41 -9.69 -13.09
CA ASN A 440 -7.79 -10.83 -12.25
C ASN A 440 -8.48 -10.45 -10.93
N TYR A 441 -8.61 -9.14 -10.67
CA TYR A 441 -9.28 -8.62 -9.47
C TYR A 441 -10.47 -7.75 -9.86
N THR A 442 -11.63 -8.10 -9.28
CA THR A 442 -12.82 -7.26 -9.29
C THR A 442 -12.64 -6.02 -8.42
N SER A 443 -13.55 -5.03 -8.55
CA SER A 443 -13.53 -3.83 -7.71
C SER A 443 -13.59 -4.16 -6.22
N GLU A 444 -14.48 -5.08 -5.83
CA GLU A 444 -14.66 -5.50 -4.43
C GLU A 444 -13.43 -6.22 -3.88
N GLU A 445 -12.80 -7.09 -4.67
CA GLU A 445 -11.56 -7.77 -4.24
C GLU A 445 -10.42 -6.77 -4.00
N LYS A 446 -10.27 -5.74 -4.85
CA LYS A 446 -9.25 -4.70 -4.65
C LYS A 446 -9.47 -3.91 -3.37
N PHE A 447 -10.72 -3.52 -3.08
CA PHE A 447 -11.06 -2.83 -1.84
C PHE A 447 -10.84 -3.71 -0.61
N ALA A 448 -11.27 -4.97 -0.67
CA ALA A 448 -11.05 -5.94 0.40
C ALA A 448 -9.55 -6.15 0.68
N LEU A 449 -8.70 -6.26 -0.36
CA LEU A 449 -7.25 -6.35 -0.20
C LEU A 449 -6.68 -5.12 0.50
N VAL A 450 -7.07 -3.92 0.07
CA VAL A 450 -6.62 -2.66 0.69
C VAL A 450 -7.01 -2.61 2.17
N GLU A 451 -8.25 -2.98 2.52
CA GLU A 451 -8.70 -3.01 3.91
C GLU A 451 -7.84 -3.96 4.76
N VAL A 452 -7.55 -5.17 4.26
CA VAL A 452 -6.71 -6.12 5.01
C VAL A 452 -5.28 -5.62 5.14
N ILE A 453 -4.69 -5.06 4.09
CA ILE A 453 -3.35 -4.46 4.13
C ILE A 453 -3.29 -3.35 5.18
N ALA A 454 -4.31 -2.50 5.23
CA ALA A 454 -4.38 -1.43 6.21
C ALA A 454 -4.60 -1.93 7.64
N MET A 455 -5.41 -2.97 7.85
CA MET A 455 -5.57 -3.61 9.16
C MET A 455 -4.27 -4.25 9.64
N ILE A 456 -3.51 -4.90 8.74
CA ILE A 456 -2.17 -5.45 9.05
C ILE A 456 -1.24 -4.32 9.46
N LYS A 457 -1.07 -3.31 8.61
CA LYS A 457 -0.12 -2.21 8.82
C LYS A 457 -0.50 -1.33 10.02
N GLY A 458 -1.79 -1.05 10.21
CA GLY A 458 -2.30 -0.31 11.36
C GLY A 458 -2.07 -1.05 12.68
N LEU A 459 -2.34 -2.36 12.72
CA LEU A 459 -2.06 -3.17 13.91
C LEU A 459 -0.55 -3.34 14.15
N GLN A 460 0.26 -3.44 13.09
CA GLN A 460 1.73 -3.47 13.19
C GLN A 460 2.27 -2.22 13.91
N VAL A 461 1.74 -1.02 13.61
CA VAL A 461 2.08 0.22 14.34
C VAL A 461 1.77 0.09 15.83
N LEU A 462 0.57 -0.37 16.18
CA LEU A 462 0.14 -0.48 17.57
C LEU A 462 0.98 -1.50 18.35
N MET A 463 1.27 -2.66 17.75
CA MET A 463 2.11 -3.69 18.33
C MET A 463 3.55 -3.20 18.51
N GLY A 464 4.09 -2.46 17.54
CA GLY A 464 5.42 -1.85 17.62
C GLY A 464 5.53 -0.79 18.71
N ARG A 465 4.49 0.05 18.90
CA ARG A 465 4.45 1.02 20.01
C ARG A 465 4.48 0.36 21.38
N MET A 466 3.93 -0.85 21.50
CA MET A 466 3.94 -1.63 22.75
C MET A 466 5.16 -2.53 22.90
N GLU A 467 6.13 -2.51 21.97
CA GLU A 467 7.28 -3.42 21.96
C GLU A 467 8.05 -3.42 23.28
N SER A 468 8.32 -2.25 23.87
CA SER A 468 9.05 -2.16 25.15
C SER A 468 8.32 -2.90 26.28
N VAL A 469 7.01 -2.69 26.39
CA VAL A 469 6.13 -3.34 27.38
C VAL A 469 6.07 -4.85 27.14
N PHE A 470 5.89 -5.27 25.88
CA PHE A 470 5.87 -6.68 25.52
C PHE A 470 7.20 -7.36 25.81
N ASN A 471 8.32 -6.77 25.41
CA ASN A 471 9.65 -7.33 25.64
C ASN A 471 9.92 -7.56 27.15
N GLN A 472 9.50 -6.64 28.00
CA GLN A 472 9.61 -6.81 29.46
C GLN A 472 8.72 -7.96 29.95
N ALA A 473 7.43 -7.96 29.58
CA ALA A 473 6.49 -8.99 30.00
C ALA A 473 6.89 -10.39 29.52
N ILE A 474 7.30 -10.50 28.24
CA ILE A 474 7.72 -11.75 27.61
C ILE A 474 8.92 -12.33 28.35
N ARG A 475 9.95 -11.53 28.65
CA ARG A 475 11.15 -12.01 29.33
C ARG A 475 10.82 -12.51 30.75
N ASN A 476 9.98 -11.80 31.49
CA ASN A 476 9.55 -12.22 32.84
C ASN A 476 8.74 -13.52 32.78
N THR A 477 7.75 -13.60 31.90
CA THR A 477 6.89 -14.79 31.76
C THR A 477 7.67 -16.03 31.32
N ILE A 478 8.57 -15.89 30.33
CA ILE A 478 9.42 -17.00 29.86
C ILE A 478 10.37 -17.45 30.96
N TYR A 479 11.00 -16.52 31.67
CA TYR A 479 11.89 -16.85 32.80
C TYR A 479 11.14 -17.58 33.91
N ALA A 480 10.00 -17.03 34.35
CA ALA A 480 9.17 -17.64 35.38
C ALA A 480 8.72 -19.04 34.98
N ALA A 481 8.19 -19.22 33.76
CA ALA A 481 7.76 -20.52 33.26
C ALA A 481 8.92 -21.53 33.21
N LEU A 482 10.10 -21.11 32.74
CA LEU A 482 11.28 -21.99 32.66
C LEU A 482 11.80 -22.38 34.05
N GLN A 483 11.90 -21.43 34.98
CA GLN A 483 12.40 -21.70 36.32
C GLN A 483 11.41 -22.49 37.17
N ASP A 484 10.11 -22.17 37.12
CA ASP A 484 9.08 -22.92 37.82
C ASP A 484 9.04 -24.36 37.32
N PHE A 485 9.13 -24.56 35.99
CA PHE A 485 9.19 -25.89 35.42
C PHE A 485 10.44 -26.66 35.87
N ALA A 486 11.63 -26.06 35.73
CA ALA A 486 12.90 -26.74 36.01
C ALA A 486 13.18 -26.95 37.51
N GLN A 487 12.85 -25.97 38.35
CA GLN A 487 13.11 -26.01 39.79
C GLN A 487 12.02 -26.73 40.57
N MET A 488 10.74 -26.57 40.19
CA MET A 488 9.59 -27.13 40.92
C MET A 488 8.96 -28.33 40.21
N THR A 489 8.50 -28.17 38.96
CA THR A 489 7.76 -29.24 38.25
C THR A 489 8.63 -30.49 38.03
N LEU A 490 9.92 -30.33 37.73
CA LEU A 490 10.84 -31.45 37.54
C LEU A 490 11.26 -32.18 38.85
N ARG A 491 10.87 -31.70 40.04
CA ARG A 491 11.20 -32.37 41.32
C ARG A 491 10.57 -33.74 41.43
N GLU A 492 9.29 -33.87 41.10
CA GLU A 492 8.56 -35.14 41.18
C GLU A 492 9.10 -36.20 40.20
N PRO A 493 9.29 -35.94 38.89
CA PRO A 493 9.93 -36.89 37.99
C PRO A 493 11.34 -37.27 38.43
N LEU A 494 12.14 -36.32 38.93
CA LEU A 494 13.48 -36.61 39.42
C LEU A 494 13.43 -37.52 40.66
N ARG A 495 12.55 -37.24 41.62
CA ARG A 495 12.32 -38.08 42.81
C ARG A 495 11.96 -39.50 42.42
N GLN A 496 11.03 -39.66 41.47
CA GLN A 496 10.62 -40.98 41.00
C GLN A 496 11.76 -41.71 40.29
N ALA A 497 12.54 -41.00 39.47
CA ALA A 497 13.67 -41.57 38.77
C ALA A 497 14.76 -42.05 39.76
N VAL A 498 15.08 -41.25 40.79
CA VAL A 498 16.01 -41.62 41.88
C VAL A 498 15.49 -42.82 42.65
N ARG A 499 14.23 -42.77 43.11
CA ARG A 499 13.59 -43.86 43.87
C ARG A 499 13.53 -45.17 43.08
N LYS A 500 13.19 -45.11 41.79
CA LYS A 500 13.09 -46.27 40.88
C LYS A 500 14.46 -46.65 40.26
N LYS A 501 15.56 -45.98 40.65
CA LYS A 501 16.95 -46.17 40.13
C LYS A 501 17.06 -46.11 38.60
N LYS A 502 16.36 -45.15 37.98
CA LYS A 502 16.33 -44.92 36.53
C LYS A 502 17.46 -43.98 36.10
N ASN A 503 18.70 -44.46 36.10
CA ASN A 503 19.91 -43.64 35.89
C ASN A 503 19.89 -42.77 34.62
N VAL A 504 19.34 -43.28 33.51
CA VAL A 504 19.23 -42.50 32.26
C VAL A 504 18.28 -41.30 32.43
N LEU A 505 17.11 -41.51 33.04
CA LEU A 505 16.17 -40.41 33.36
C LEU A 505 16.78 -39.41 34.34
N ILE A 506 17.48 -39.89 35.37
CA ILE A 506 18.18 -39.02 36.33
C ILE A 506 19.18 -38.13 35.57
N SER A 507 19.97 -38.71 34.66
CA SER A 507 20.99 -37.97 33.92
C SER A 507 20.40 -36.86 33.05
N VAL A 508 19.29 -37.12 32.34
CA VAL A 508 18.64 -36.12 31.47
C VAL A 508 17.97 -35.03 32.31
N LEU A 509 17.21 -35.39 33.35
CA LEU A 509 16.53 -34.44 34.22
C LEU A 509 17.53 -33.53 34.96
N GLN A 510 18.63 -34.09 35.45
CA GLN A 510 19.70 -33.29 36.07
C GLN A 510 20.45 -32.44 35.05
N ALA A 511 20.67 -32.92 33.83
CA ALA A 511 21.28 -32.10 32.78
C ALA A 511 20.43 -30.87 32.45
N ILE A 512 19.09 -31.03 32.35
CA ILE A 512 18.16 -29.91 32.19
C ILE A 512 18.33 -28.91 33.36
N ARG A 513 18.21 -29.38 34.61
CA ARG A 513 18.33 -28.50 35.79
C ARG A 513 19.66 -27.75 35.84
N LYS A 514 20.78 -28.43 35.58
CA LYS A 514 22.12 -27.81 35.55
C LYS A 514 22.31 -26.79 34.43
N THR A 515 21.56 -26.92 33.34
CA THR A 515 21.67 -26.03 32.18
C THR A 515 20.96 -24.69 32.41
N VAL A 516 19.81 -24.70 33.13
CA VAL A 516 18.93 -23.52 33.20
C VAL A 516 18.52 -23.07 34.60
N CYS A 517 18.64 -23.89 35.65
CA CYS A 517 18.19 -23.48 36.99
C CYS A 517 19.07 -22.35 37.55
N ASP A 518 18.46 -21.18 37.75
CA ASP A 518 19.04 -20.07 38.50
C ASP A 518 18.45 -20.04 39.91
N TRP A 519 19.18 -20.62 40.87
CA TRP A 519 18.75 -20.73 42.26
C TRP A 519 18.95 -19.41 43.00
N ASP A 520 18.00 -19.01 43.86
CA ASP A 520 18.08 -17.76 44.66
C ASP A 520 19.37 -17.67 45.51
N GLY A 521 19.89 -18.81 45.98
CA GLY A 521 21.17 -18.92 46.71
C GLY A 521 22.39 -19.28 45.84
N ALA A 522 22.30 -19.16 44.51
CA ALA A 522 23.32 -19.54 43.52
C ALA A 522 23.75 -21.03 43.53
N ARG A 523 23.12 -21.88 44.34
CA ARG A 523 23.40 -23.32 44.47
C ARG A 523 22.11 -24.11 44.61
N GLU A 524 22.08 -25.30 44.02
CA GLU A 524 20.96 -26.25 44.18
C GLU A 524 20.78 -26.64 45.65
N PRO A 525 19.56 -26.61 46.21
CA PRO A 525 19.31 -26.97 47.61
C PRO A 525 19.74 -28.41 47.92
N PRO A 526 20.83 -28.64 48.69
CA PRO A 526 21.34 -29.99 48.93
C PRO A 526 20.44 -30.80 49.86
N ASN A 527 19.55 -30.13 50.60
CA ASN A 527 18.60 -30.71 51.53
C ASN A 527 17.30 -31.19 50.87
N ASP A 528 17.08 -30.95 49.57
CA ASP A 528 15.85 -31.35 48.87
C ASP A 528 15.64 -32.88 48.96
N PRO A 529 14.53 -33.35 49.56
CA PRO A 529 14.23 -34.78 49.66
C PRO A 529 14.11 -35.48 48.30
N CYS A 530 13.78 -34.74 47.23
CA CYS A 530 13.67 -35.30 45.89
C CYS A 530 15.00 -35.87 45.36
N LEU A 531 16.14 -35.25 45.73
CA LEU A 531 17.48 -35.70 45.35
C LEU A 531 17.84 -37.04 46.00
N ARG A 532 17.21 -37.38 47.12
CA ARG A 532 17.34 -38.66 47.83
C ARG A 532 16.24 -39.67 47.47
N GLY A 533 15.28 -39.30 46.64
CA GLY A 533 14.13 -40.12 46.28
C GLY A 533 13.02 -40.17 47.34
N GLU A 534 13.11 -39.32 48.37
CA GLU A 534 12.17 -39.22 49.49
C GLU A 534 11.03 -38.24 49.16
N LYS A 535 9.85 -38.44 49.76
CA LYS A 535 8.72 -37.51 49.64
C LYS A 535 8.96 -36.26 50.47
N ASP A 536 8.30 -35.17 50.10
CA ASP A 536 8.27 -33.95 50.89
C ASP A 536 7.69 -34.21 52.30
N PRO A 537 8.18 -33.51 53.34
CA PRO A 537 7.66 -33.65 54.69
C PRO A 537 6.19 -33.22 54.77
N LYS A 538 5.49 -33.54 55.88
CA LYS A 538 4.04 -33.23 56.02
C LYS A 538 3.68 -31.75 55.85
N GLY A 539 4.64 -30.84 56.05
CA GLY A 539 4.49 -29.39 55.81
C GLY A 539 4.94 -28.89 54.43
N GLY A 540 5.33 -29.77 53.51
CA GLY A 540 5.89 -29.42 52.20
C GLY A 540 7.39 -29.08 52.24
N PHE A 541 8.05 -29.07 51.08
CA PHE A 541 9.38 -28.52 50.90
C PHE A 541 9.27 -27.33 49.95
N ASP A 542 9.50 -26.13 50.47
CA ASP A 542 9.32 -24.88 49.73
C ASP A 542 10.63 -24.44 49.07
N ILE A 543 10.54 -24.04 47.80
CA ILE A 543 11.64 -23.46 47.04
C ILE A 543 11.17 -22.12 46.50
N LYS A 544 11.81 -21.05 46.96
CA LYS A 544 11.59 -19.73 46.41
C LYS A 544 12.27 -19.60 45.05
N VAL A 545 11.47 -19.58 43.99
CA VAL A 545 11.96 -19.36 42.62
C VAL A 545 12.13 -17.87 42.37
N PRO A 546 13.28 -17.38 41.90
CA PRO A 546 13.46 -15.97 41.60
C PRO A 546 12.61 -15.54 40.39
N ARG A 547 12.39 -14.22 40.26
CA ARG A 547 11.79 -13.60 39.07
C ARG A 547 12.78 -12.61 38.46
N ARG A 548 13.08 -12.79 37.17
CA ARG A 548 14.00 -11.95 36.40
C ARG A 548 13.41 -11.61 35.05
N ALA A 549 13.72 -10.41 34.58
CA ALA A 549 13.33 -9.92 33.26
C ALA A 549 14.33 -10.31 32.16
N VAL A 550 14.68 -11.60 32.07
CA VAL A 550 15.63 -12.09 31.06
C VAL A 550 15.25 -13.47 30.55
N GLY A 551 15.24 -13.66 29.23
CA GLY A 551 15.01 -14.97 28.63
C GLY A 551 16.24 -15.90 28.71
N PRO A 552 16.08 -17.21 28.48
CA PRO A 552 17.20 -18.13 28.28
C PRO A 552 17.98 -17.79 26.99
N SER A 553 19.25 -18.20 26.92
CA SER A 553 19.99 -18.16 25.64
C SER A 553 19.37 -19.13 24.62
N SER A 554 19.64 -18.93 23.32
CA SER A 554 19.09 -19.82 22.27
C SER A 554 19.57 -21.27 22.48
N THR A 555 20.80 -21.46 22.95
CA THR A 555 21.36 -22.77 23.34
C THR A 555 20.67 -23.38 24.54
N GLN A 556 20.44 -22.62 25.61
CA GLN A 556 19.72 -23.11 26.79
C GLN A 556 18.33 -23.62 26.40
N LEU A 557 17.58 -22.82 25.64
CA LEU A 557 16.23 -23.19 25.22
C LEU A 557 16.25 -24.41 24.29
N TYR A 558 17.15 -24.46 23.30
CA TYR A 558 17.30 -25.61 22.41
C TYR A 558 17.65 -26.90 23.17
N MET A 559 18.61 -26.83 24.09
CA MET A 559 19.05 -27.98 24.86
C MET A 559 17.94 -28.50 25.78
N VAL A 560 17.24 -27.61 26.48
CA VAL A 560 16.11 -27.99 27.34
C VAL A 560 14.99 -28.63 26.52
N ARG A 561 14.56 -27.99 25.43
CA ARG A 561 13.50 -28.53 24.57
C ARG A 561 13.88 -29.89 24.00
N THR A 562 15.08 -30.02 23.43
CA THR A 562 15.58 -31.28 22.85
C THR A 562 15.66 -32.40 23.87
N MET A 563 16.13 -32.11 25.09
CA MET A 563 16.19 -33.09 26.17
C MET A 563 14.80 -33.52 26.64
N LEU A 564 13.86 -32.57 26.81
CA LEU A 564 12.48 -32.85 27.18
C LEU A 564 11.76 -33.67 26.11
N GLU A 565 11.93 -33.32 24.84
CA GLU A 565 11.40 -34.04 23.70
C GLU A 565 11.84 -35.52 23.73
N SER A 566 13.12 -35.77 24.04
CA SER A 566 13.64 -37.14 24.16
C SER A 566 13.01 -37.97 25.31
N LEU A 567 12.48 -37.30 26.35
CA LEU A 567 11.78 -37.96 27.45
C LEU A 567 10.36 -38.40 27.06
N ILE A 568 9.70 -37.62 26.20
CA ILE A 568 8.32 -37.85 25.76
C ILE A 568 8.22 -38.57 24.41
N ALA A 569 9.33 -38.77 23.72
CA ALA A 569 9.39 -39.48 22.44
C ALA A 569 8.97 -40.96 22.54
N ASP A 570 8.11 -41.37 21.61
CA ASP A 570 7.64 -42.76 21.47
C ASP A 570 8.62 -43.68 20.74
N LYS A 571 9.63 -43.11 20.07
CA LYS A 571 10.66 -43.85 19.34
C LYS A 571 11.90 -44.07 20.20
N SER A 572 12.11 -45.32 20.61
CA SER A 572 13.41 -45.80 21.13
C SER A 572 13.65 -47.25 20.68
N GLY A 573 14.90 -47.60 20.36
CA GLY A 573 15.29 -48.94 19.92
C GLY A 573 15.12 -50.06 20.92
N SER A 574 14.80 -49.73 22.17
CA SER A 574 14.54 -50.64 23.26
C SER A 574 13.05 -50.96 23.40
N LYS A 575 12.72 -52.17 23.87
CA LYS A 575 11.36 -52.58 24.27
C LYS A 575 10.71 -51.67 25.36
N LYS A 576 11.46 -50.72 25.93
CA LYS A 576 11.00 -49.71 26.90
C LYS A 576 11.54 -48.34 26.48
N THR A 577 10.65 -47.40 26.18
CA THR A 577 10.96 -45.98 25.90
C THR A 577 11.18 -45.21 27.22
N LEU A 578 11.82 -44.04 27.16
CA LEU A 578 11.92 -43.16 28.34
C LEU A 578 10.53 -42.71 28.81
N ARG A 579 9.63 -42.44 27.87
CA ARG A 579 8.21 -42.15 28.12
C ARG A 579 7.53 -43.23 28.97
N SER A 580 7.74 -44.51 28.65
CA SER A 580 7.13 -45.63 29.41
C SER A 580 7.60 -45.74 30.86
N SER A 581 8.66 -45.01 31.25
CA SER A 581 9.17 -44.96 32.62
C SER A 581 8.69 -43.73 33.41
N LEU A 582 7.93 -42.84 32.80
CA LEU A 582 7.30 -41.67 33.40
C LEU A 582 5.83 -41.93 33.70
N ASP A 583 5.32 -41.35 34.79
CA ASP A 583 3.90 -41.43 35.14
C ASP A 583 3.09 -40.43 34.30
N GLY A 584 1.81 -40.72 34.01
CA GLY A 584 0.96 -39.95 33.09
C GLY A 584 0.92 -38.43 33.33
N PRO A 585 0.67 -37.93 34.57
CA PRO A 585 0.63 -36.49 34.84
C PRO A 585 1.94 -35.75 34.56
N ILE A 586 3.08 -36.43 34.72
CA ILE A 586 4.40 -35.87 34.44
C ILE A 586 4.60 -35.71 32.93
N VAL A 587 4.18 -36.71 32.16
CA VAL A 587 4.27 -36.67 30.70
C VAL A 587 3.46 -35.49 30.15
N VAL A 588 2.23 -35.30 30.64
CA VAL A 588 1.39 -34.16 30.25
C VAL A 588 2.07 -32.83 30.61
N ALA A 589 2.64 -32.70 31.82
CA ALA A 589 3.34 -31.48 32.21
C ALA A 589 4.55 -31.17 31.31
N ILE A 590 5.30 -32.18 30.88
CA ILE A 590 6.43 -32.01 29.93
C ILE A 590 5.90 -31.65 28.54
N GLU A 591 4.86 -32.30 28.06
CA GLU A 591 4.22 -32.01 26.76
C GLU A 591 3.68 -30.58 26.72
N ASP A 592 3.00 -30.15 27.79
CA ASP A 592 2.48 -28.79 27.91
C ASP A 592 3.60 -27.76 27.87
N PHE A 593 4.65 -27.92 28.70
CA PHE A 593 5.79 -27.00 28.67
C PHE A 593 6.51 -27.00 27.30
N HIS A 594 6.70 -28.18 26.71
CA HIS A 594 7.33 -28.31 25.39
C HIS A 594 6.48 -27.64 24.29
N LYS A 595 5.16 -27.72 24.36
CA LYS A 595 4.28 -27.06 23.40
C LYS A 595 4.28 -25.54 23.56
N HIS A 596 4.17 -25.04 24.79
CA HIS A 596 4.16 -23.59 25.06
C HIS A 596 5.52 -22.94 24.72
N SER A 597 6.63 -23.61 25.05
CA SER A 597 7.98 -23.10 24.78
C SER A 597 8.38 -23.08 23.31
N PHE A 598 7.51 -23.55 22.40
CA PHE A 598 7.74 -23.49 20.96
C PHE A 598 7.84 -22.05 20.45
N PHE A 599 6.97 -21.17 20.94
CA PHE A 599 6.90 -19.76 20.50
C PHE A 599 7.87 -18.83 21.25
N PHE A 600 8.64 -19.35 22.23
CA PHE A 600 9.50 -18.51 23.07
C PHE A 600 10.57 -17.80 22.26
N THR A 601 11.20 -18.46 21.28
CA THR A 601 12.21 -17.84 20.43
C THR A 601 11.62 -16.68 19.61
N HIS A 602 10.43 -16.88 19.03
CA HIS A 602 9.75 -15.81 18.28
C HIS A 602 9.39 -14.62 19.15
N LEU A 603 8.89 -14.87 20.37
CA LEU A 603 8.49 -13.81 21.29
C LEU A 603 9.70 -13.08 21.89
N LEU A 604 10.81 -13.77 22.17
CA LEU A 604 12.05 -13.12 22.59
C LEU A 604 12.63 -12.22 21.48
N ASN A 605 12.38 -12.58 20.21
CA ASN A 605 12.72 -11.80 19.02
C ASN A 605 11.49 -11.07 18.43
N PHE A 606 10.68 -10.46 19.30
CA PHE A 606 9.38 -9.89 18.95
C PHE A 606 9.42 -8.94 17.73
N SER A 607 10.42 -8.05 17.66
CA SER A 607 10.54 -7.06 16.58
C SER A 607 10.66 -7.71 15.20
N GLU A 608 11.51 -8.73 15.06
CA GLU A 608 11.67 -9.48 13.81
C GLU A 608 10.45 -10.36 13.52
N ALA A 609 9.89 -11.03 14.54
CA ALA A 609 8.68 -11.80 14.37
C ALA A 609 7.51 -10.92 13.86
N LEU A 610 7.39 -9.70 14.39
CA LEU A 610 6.40 -8.71 13.96
C LEU A 610 6.58 -8.35 12.48
N GLN A 611 7.81 -8.05 12.04
CA GLN A 611 8.09 -7.77 10.62
C GLN A 611 7.74 -8.97 9.73
N GLN A 612 8.17 -10.18 10.10
CA GLN A 612 7.93 -11.39 9.32
C GLN A 612 6.43 -11.77 9.26
N CYS A 613 5.65 -11.48 10.30
CA CYS A 613 4.20 -11.65 10.30
C CYS A 613 3.46 -10.64 9.41
N CYS A 614 4.08 -9.51 9.07
CA CYS A 614 3.50 -8.41 8.29
C CYS A 614 4.15 -8.25 6.90
N ASP A 615 4.97 -9.20 6.45
CA ASP A 615 5.70 -9.09 5.18
C ASP A 615 4.76 -9.20 3.97
N LEU A 616 4.61 -8.08 3.25
CA LEU A 616 3.85 -7.97 2.00
C LEU A 616 4.73 -7.51 0.83
N SER A 617 6.06 -7.56 0.99
CA SER A 617 7.05 -7.07 0.03
C SER A 617 7.00 -7.75 -1.33
N GLN A 618 6.48 -8.99 -1.39
CA GLN A 618 6.47 -9.82 -2.59
C GLN A 618 5.44 -9.39 -3.64
N LEU A 619 4.51 -8.47 -3.31
CA LEU A 619 3.47 -8.00 -4.24
C LEU A 619 4.02 -7.22 -5.44
N TRP A 620 5.20 -6.60 -5.31
CA TRP A 620 5.82 -5.81 -6.38
C TRP A 620 6.77 -6.62 -7.28
N PHE A 621 7.53 -7.55 -6.70
CA PHE A 621 8.55 -8.30 -7.43
C PHE A 621 7.93 -9.19 -8.52
N ARG A 622 8.60 -9.28 -9.67
CA ARG A 622 8.06 -9.94 -10.87
C ARG A 622 9.13 -10.51 -11.81
N GLU A 623 10.29 -10.91 -11.27
CA GLU A 623 11.42 -11.40 -12.08
C GLU A 623 11.12 -12.71 -12.81
N PHE A 624 10.26 -13.58 -12.26
CA PHE A 624 9.87 -14.81 -12.94
C PHE A 624 9.03 -14.50 -14.18
N PHE A 625 7.99 -13.67 -14.06
CA PHE A 625 7.20 -13.27 -15.22
C PHE A 625 8.02 -12.47 -16.25
N LEU A 626 9.01 -11.67 -15.81
CA LEU A 626 9.94 -10.99 -16.73
C LEU A 626 10.78 -11.98 -17.54
N GLU A 627 11.32 -13.02 -16.91
CA GLU A 627 12.07 -14.08 -17.59
C GLU A 627 11.20 -14.80 -18.64
N LEU A 628 9.93 -15.07 -18.32
CA LEU A 628 8.97 -15.70 -19.24
C LEU A 628 8.67 -14.86 -20.48
N THR A 629 8.86 -13.54 -20.44
CA THR A 629 8.70 -12.69 -21.63
C THR A 629 9.81 -12.88 -22.67
N MET A 630 10.84 -13.67 -22.35
CA MET A 630 11.98 -13.97 -23.22
C MET A 630 12.65 -12.70 -23.78
N GLY A 631 12.75 -11.65 -22.96
CA GLY A 631 13.38 -10.37 -23.29
C GLY A 631 12.52 -9.40 -24.09
N ARG A 632 11.22 -9.69 -24.27
CA ARG A 632 10.25 -8.73 -24.83
C ARG A 632 10.00 -7.56 -23.88
N ARG A 633 10.00 -7.81 -22.56
CA ARG A 633 9.86 -6.80 -21.52
C ARG A 633 11.17 -6.69 -20.75
N ILE A 634 11.64 -5.47 -20.53
CA ILE A 634 12.69 -5.17 -19.53
C ILE A 634 12.09 -4.94 -18.15
N GLN A 635 10.89 -4.37 -18.10
CA GLN A 635 10.05 -4.20 -16.93
C GLN A 635 8.56 -4.13 -17.38
N PHE A 636 7.63 -4.42 -16.48
CA PHE A 636 6.19 -4.24 -16.71
C PHE A 636 5.75 -2.80 -16.38
N PRO A 637 4.72 -2.28 -17.06
CA PRO A 637 4.21 -0.94 -16.81
C PRO A 637 3.41 -0.88 -15.49
N ILE A 638 3.17 0.33 -14.97
CA ILE A 638 2.59 0.54 -13.63
C ILE A 638 1.17 -0.02 -13.48
N GLU A 639 0.39 -0.09 -14.57
CA GLU A 639 -0.96 -0.68 -14.56
C GLU A 639 -0.97 -2.20 -14.32
N MET A 640 0.18 -2.87 -14.35
CA MET A 640 0.37 -4.28 -13.97
C MET A 640 1.00 -4.44 -12.58
N SER A 641 1.32 -3.32 -11.90
CA SER A 641 1.98 -3.33 -10.60
C SER A 641 0.96 -3.38 -9.47
N MET A 642 1.02 -4.40 -8.60
CA MET A 642 0.00 -4.57 -7.54
C MET A 642 -0.12 -3.36 -6.61
N PRO A 643 0.95 -2.74 -6.09
CA PRO A 643 0.83 -1.54 -5.26
C PRO A 643 0.07 -0.40 -5.97
N TRP A 644 0.37 -0.17 -7.25
CA TRP A 644 -0.31 0.85 -8.03
C TRP A 644 -1.74 0.47 -8.43
N ILE A 645 -2.00 -0.77 -8.83
CA ILE A 645 -3.36 -1.25 -9.14
C ILE A 645 -4.31 -1.00 -7.96
N LEU A 646 -3.86 -1.27 -6.73
CA LEU A 646 -4.66 -1.06 -5.52
C LEU A 646 -4.82 0.43 -5.20
N THR A 647 -3.75 1.21 -5.29
CA THR A 647 -3.76 2.66 -5.02
C THR A 647 -4.63 3.41 -6.02
N ASP A 648 -4.39 3.19 -7.32
CA ASP A 648 -5.04 3.90 -8.41
C ASP A 648 -6.53 3.60 -8.47
N HIS A 649 -6.93 2.37 -8.12
CA HIS A 649 -8.35 1.99 -8.08
C HIS A 649 -9.14 2.85 -7.09
N ILE A 650 -8.57 3.22 -5.94
CA ILE A 650 -9.22 4.12 -4.97
C ILE A 650 -9.32 5.55 -5.53
N LEU A 651 -8.26 6.03 -6.17
CA LEU A 651 -8.23 7.36 -6.77
C LEU A 651 -9.21 7.50 -7.95
N GLU A 652 -9.36 6.45 -8.74
CA GLU A 652 -10.22 6.46 -9.93
C GLU A 652 -11.70 6.33 -9.57
N THR A 653 -12.03 5.44 -8.62
CA THR A 653 -13.40 5.24 -8.14
C THR A 653 -13.87 6.33 -7.18
N LYS A 654 -12.94 7.00 -6.50
CA LYS A 654 -13.19 8.06 -5.51
C LYS A 654 -14.03 7.56 -4.33
N GLU A 655 -13.90 6.27 -4.01
CA GLU A 655 -14.72 5.58 -3.02
C GLU A 655 -14.55 6.20 -1.61
N PRO A 656 -15.60 6.82 -1.02
CA PRO A 656 -15.50 7.51 0.26
C PRO A 656 -15.03 6.64 1.43
N SER A 657 -15.43 5.37 1.44
CA SER A 657 -15.06 4.44 2.50
C SER A 657 -13.59 4.02 2.46
N MET A 658 -12.93 4.15 1.29
CA MET A 658 -11.56 3.69 1.04
C MET A 658 -10.54 4.83 1.04
N MET A 659 -10.98 6.09 1.02
CA MET A 659 -10.08 7.24 0.88
C MET A 659 -9.08 7.38 2.04
N GLU A 660 -9.47 6.99 3.26
CA GLU A 660 -8.55 7.00 4.42
C GLU A 660 -7.51 5.87 4.37
N TYR A 661 -7.69 4.90 3.48
CA TYR A 661 -6.83 3.72 3.35
C TYR A 661 -5.79 3.84 2.23
N VAL A 662 -5.87 4.87 1.37
CA VAL A 662 -5.07 4.95 0.13
C VAL A 662 -3.55 5.03 0.34
N LEU A 663 -3.09 5.43 1.52
CA LEU A 663 -1.65 5.49 1.85
C LEU A 663 -1.06 4.11 2.20
N TYR A 664 -1.86 3.15 2.69
CA TYR A 664 -1.36 1.82 3.06
C TYR A 664 -0.90 0.98 1.86
N PRO A 665 -1.58 0.99 0.70
CA PRO A 665 -1.06 0.34 -0.51
C PRO A 665 0.21 1.02 -1.06
N LEU A 666 0.36 2.34 -0.91
CA LEU A 666 1.59 3.04 -1.30
C LEU A 666 2.77 2.61 -0.43
N ASP A 667 2.53 2.28 0.85
CA ASP A 667 3.58 1.76 1.73
C ASP A 667 4.10 0.37 1.34
N LEU A 668 3.40 -0.38 0.49
CA LEU A 668 3.95 -1.63 -0.03
C LEU A 668 5.28 -1.40 -0.78
N TYR A 669 5.50 -0.21 -1.34
CA TYR A 669 6.78 0.17 -1.91
C TYR A 669 7.90 0.27 -0.87
N ASN A 670 7.60 0.64 0.39
CA ASN A 670 8.58 0.60 1.48
C ASN A 670 8.98 -0.84 1.80
N ASP A 671 7.99 -1.75 1.90
CA ASP A 671 8.25 -3.18 2.13
C ASP A 671 9.17 -3.75 1.03
N SER A 672 8.83 -3.52 -0.24
CA SER A 672 9.62 -3.98 -1.38
C SER A 672 10.99 -3.30 -1.45
N GLY A 673 11.07 -2.00 -1.17
CA GLY A 673 12.34 -1.26 -1.16
C GLY A 673 13.30 -1.76 -0.07
N TYR A 674 12.78 -1.98 1.15
CA TYR A 674 13.54 -2.56 2.24
C TYR A 674 14.01 -3.98 1.90
N TYR A 675 13.14 -4.82 1.33
CA TYR A 675 13.48 -6.18 0.94
C TYR A 675 14.56 -6.21 -0.17
N ALA A 676 14.45 -5.32 -1.16
CA ALA A 676 15.44 -5.19 -2.24
C ALA A 676 16.83 -4.83 -1.72
N LEU A 677 16.91 -3.94 -0.72
CA LEU A 677 18.16 -3.47 -0.13
C LEU A 677 18.78 -4.48 0.86
N THR A 678 17.97 -5.10 1.72
CA THR A 678 18.46 -5.91 2.84
C THR A 678 18.51 -7.41 2.57
N LYS A 679 17.50 -7.95 1.87
CA LYS A 679 17.37 -9.39 1.56
C LYS A 679 17.95 -9.70 0.19
N PHE A 680 17.46 -9.06 -0.88
CA PHE A 680 18.00 -9.30 -2.22
C PHE A 680 19.38 -8.67 -2.43
N LYS A 681 19.66 -7.54 -1.77
CA LYS A 681 20.93 -6.79 -1.88
C LYS A 681 21.24 -6.49 -3.35
N LYS A 682 20.30 -5.87 -4.07
CA LYS A 682 20.45 -5.48 -5.49
C LYS A 682 20.02 -4.03 -5.70
N GLN A 683 20.93 -3.23 -6.26
CA GLN A 683 20.70 -1.81 -6.55
C GLN A 683 19.62 -1.62 -7.62
N PHE A 684 19.73 -2.33 -8.75
CA PHE A 684 18.79 -2.14 -9.87
C PHE A 684 17.32 -2.39 -9.51
N LEU A 685 17.04 -3.29 -8.55
CA LEU A 685 15.67 -3.50 -8.05
C LEU A 685 15.17 -2.27 -7.29
N TYR A 686 16.02 -1.69 -6.44
CA TYR A 686 15.67 -0.46 -5.72
C TYR A 686 15.52 0.73 -6.68
N ASP A 687 16.41 0.86 -7.66
CA ASP A 687 16.34 1.92 -8.69
C ASP A 687 15.01 1.87 -9.45
N GLU A 688 14.52 0.66 -9.77
CA GLU A 688 13.23 0.46 -10.43
C GLU A 688 12.03 0.75 -9.52
N ILE A 689 12.09 0.33 -8.25
CA ILE A 689 11.08 0.67 -7.24
C ILE A 689 10.99 2.19 -7.07
N GLU A 690 12.13 2.86 -6.94
CA GLU A 690 12.21 4.31 -6.78
C GLU A 690 11.67 5.06 -8.01
N ALA A 691 12.04 4.63 -9.22
CA ALA A 691 11.53 5.19 -10.46
C ALA A 691 10.01 5.01 -10.60
N GLU A 692 9.48 3.84 -10.20
CA GLU A 692 8.04 3.57 -10.21
C GLU A 692 7.31 4.44 -9.19
N VAL A 693 7.82 4.55 -7.96
CA VAL A 693 7.26 5.42 -6.92
C VAL A 693 7.24 6.87 -7.37
N ASN A 694 8.31 7.37 -8.00
CA ASN A 694 8.37 8.75 -8.47
C ASN A 694 7.24 9.05 -9.47
N LEU A 695 7.02 8.16 -10.44
CA LEU A 695 5.93 8.30 -11.43
C LEU A 695 4.53 8.16 -10.80
N CYS A 696 4.34 7.13 -9.98
CA CYS A 696 3.07 6.83 -9.34
C CYS A 696 2.68 7.93 -8.32
N PHE A 697 3.64 8.46 -7.58
CA PHE A 697 3.40 9.51 -6.59
C PHE A 697 3.04 10.84 -7.26
N ASP A 698 3.66 11.20 -8.38
CA ASP A 698 3.25 12.36 -9.17
C ASP A 698 1.79 12.25 -9.66
N GLN A 699 1.40 11.06 -10.13
CA GLN A 699 0.02 10.76 -10.51
C GLN A 699 -0.93 10.78 -9.32
N PHE A 700 -0.50 10.22 -8.18
CA PHE A 700 -1.25 10.23 -6.92
C PHE A 700 -1.60 11.66 -6.51
N VAL A 701 -0.60 12.55 -6.42
CA VAL A 701 -0.81 13.95 -6.02
C VAL A 701 -1.68 14.67 -7.06
N TYR A 702 -1.50 14.41 -8.35
CA TYR A 702 -2.34 15.01 -9.40
C TYR A 702 -3.82 14.59 -9.27
N LYS A 703 -4.09 13.29 -9.26
CA LYS A 703 -5.45 12.75 -9.17
C LYS A 703 -6.13 13.14 -7.85
N LEU A 704 -5.39 13.11 -6.74
CA LEU A 704 -5.88 13.50 -5.42
C LEU A 704 -6.22 15.00 -5.35
N ALA A 705 -5.34 15.87 -5.82
CA ALA A 705 -5.62 17.31 -5.80
C ALA A 705 -6.80 17.69 -6.73
N ASP A 706 -6.88 17.10 -7.92
CA ASP A 706 -7.95 17.36 -8.88
C ASP A 706 -9.32 16.93 -8.32
N GLN A 707 -9.41 15.75 -7.71
CA GLN A 707 -10.66 15.28 -7.10
C GLN A 707 -11.06 16.08 -5.84
N ILE A 708 -10.09 16.50 -5.01
CA ILE A 708 -10.35 17.34 -3.84
C ILE A 708 -10.90 18.70 -4.28
N PHE A 709 -10.26 19.34 -5.25
CA PHE A 709 -10.72 20.62 -5.78
C PHE A 709 -12.14 20.51 -6.37
N ALA A 710 -12.37 19.49 -7.20
CA ALA A 710 -13.68 19.24 -7.79
C ALA A 710 -14.77 18.98 -6.74
N TYR A 711 -14.44 18.23 -5.68
CA TYR A 711 -15.33 17.95 -4.56
C TYR A 711 -15.76 19.23 -3.83
N TYR A 712 -14.81 20.04 -3.38
CA TYR A 712 -15.13 21.28 -2.65
C TYR A 712 -15.79 22.34 -3.55
N LYS A 713 -15.47 22.37 -4.85
CA LYS A 713 -16.19 23.23 -5.81
C LYS A 713 -17.66 22.79 -5.97
N ALA A 714 -17.90 21.50 -6.19
CA ALA A 714 -19.26 20.97 -6.32
C ALA A 714 -20.07 21.13 -5.03
N MET A 715 -19.42 21.03 -3.87
CA MET A 715 -20.02 21.35 -2.58
C MET A 715 -20.42 22.83 -2.50
N ALA A 716 -19.52 23.76 -2.83
CA ALA A 716 -19.82 25.19 -2.84
C ALA A 716 -20.99 25.53 -3.77
N GLY A 717 -20.97 25.02 -5.00
CA GLY A 717 -22.06 25.20 -5.97
C GLY A 717 -23.37 24.56 -5.52
N SER A 718 -23.35 23.46 -4.77
CA SER A 718 -24.57 22.85 -4.24
C SER A 718 -25.14 23.57 -3.02
N VAL A 719 -24.27 24.13 -2.17
CA VAL A 719 -24.66 24.90 -0.97
C VAL A 719 -25.32 26.22 -1.35
N LEU A 720 -24.81 26.89 -2.40
CA LEU A 720 -25.32 28.18 -2.86
C LEU A 720 -26.48 28.06 -3.87
N LEU A 721 -26.81 26.86 -4.34
CA LEU A 721 -27.94 26.67 -5.24
C LEU A 721 -29.26 26.90 -4.49
N ASP A 722 -30.16 27.67 -5.10
CA ASP A 722 -31.43 28.01 -4.48
C ASP A 722 -32.26 26.75 -4.13
N LYS A 723 -32.67 26.66 -2.86
CA LYS A 723 -33.35 25.48 -2.32
C LYS A 723 -34.75 25.30 -2.94
N ARG A 724 -35.43 26.41 -3.24
CA ARG A 724 -36.76 26.38 -3.85
C ARG A 724 -36.68 25.90 -5.30
N PHE A 725 -35.74 26.43 -6.09
CA PHE A 725 -35.44 25.95 -7.45
C PHE A 725 -35.18 24.44 -7.46
N ARG A 726 -34.36 23.95 -6.52
CA ARG A 726 -34.07 22.52 -6.36
C ARG A 726 -35.33 21.68 -6.10
N ALA A 727 -36.23 22.19 -5.25
CA ALA A 727 -37.50 21.53 -4.93
C ALA A 727 -38.45 21.53 -6.13
N GLU A 728 -38.54 22.64 -6.86
CA GLU A 728 -39.35 22.75 -8.08
C GLU A 728 -38.84 21.82 -9.18
N CYS A 729 -37.52 21.78 -9.45
CA CYS A 729 -36.93 20.83 -10.39
C CYS A 729 -37.31 19.38 -10.04
N LYS A 730 -37.24 19.01 -8.75
CA LYS A 730 -37.63 17.68 -8.28
C LYS A 730 -39.12 17.39 -8.56
N ASN A 731 -40.01 18.36 -8.38
CA ASN A 731 -41.43 18.23 -8.70
C ASN A 731 -41.68 18.02 -10.20
N TYR A 732 -40.82 18.57 -11.06
CA TYR A 732 -40.82 18.35 -12.52
C TYR A 732 -40.04 17.09 -12.96
N GLY A 733 -39.61 16.24 -12.02
CA GLY A 733 -38.86 15.01 -12.32
C GLY A 733 -37.36 15.23 -12.63
N VAL A 734 -36.84 16.45 -12.51
CA VAL A 734 -35.43 16.77 -12.71
C VAL A 734 -34.70 16.78 -11.36
N ILE A 735 -33.95 15.73 -11.08
CA ILE A 735 -33.18 15.62 -9.84
C ILE A 735 -31.78 16.18 -10.05
N ILE A 736 -31.46 17.26 -9.35
CA ILE A 736 -30.10 17.77 -9.23
C ILE A 736 -29.45 17.00 -8.05
N PRO A 737 -28.47 16.12 -8.26
CA PRO A 737 -27.89 15.34 -7.16
C PRO A 737 -27.06 16.23 -6.23
N TYR A 738 -27.07 15.96 -4.93
CA TYR A 738 -26.04 16.51 -4.04
C TYR A 738 -24.73 15.75 -4.27
N PRO A 739 -23.55 16.40 -4.13
CA PRO A 739 -22.29 15.69 -4.21
C PRO A 739 -22.21 14.67 -3.07
N PRO A 740 -21.79 13.42 -3.34
CA PRO A 740 -21.62 12.42 -2.30
C PRO A 740 -20.53 12.87 -1.31
N SER A 741 -20.74 12.65 -0.01
CA SER A 741 -19.73 12.97 1.00
C SER A 741 -18.47 12.13 0.81
N ASN A 742 -17.30 12.68 1.14
CA ASN A 742 -16.02 11.99 1.00
C ASN A 742 -15.08 12.34 2.18
N ARG A 743 -14.00 11.58 2.36
CA ARG A 743 -13.12 11.58 3.55
C ARG A 743 -11.70 12.02 3.20
N TYR A 744 -11.55 13.21 2.61
CA TYR A 744 -10.23 13.77 2.26
C TYR A 744 -9.51 14.43 3.44
N GLU A 745 -10.20 14.69 4.56
CA GLU A 745 -9.66 15.49 5.66
C GLU A 745 -8.40 14.90 6.29
N THR A 746 -8.32 13.57 6.41
CA THR A 746 -7.16 12.88 6.98
C THR A 746 -5.94 13.00 6.06
N LEU A 747 -6.14 12.85 4.75
CA LEU A 747 -5.11 13.04 3.72
C LEU A 747 -4.61 14.49 3.68
N LEU A 748 -5.52 15.46 3.77
CA LEU A 748 -5.17 16.88 3.83
C LEU A 748 -4.39 17.25 5.09
N LYS A 749 -4.42 16.43 6.15
CA LYS A 749 -3.65 16.69 7.38
C LYS A 749 -2.25 16.09 7.36
N GLN A 750 -1.90 15.27 6.37
CA GLN A 750 -0.59 14.61 6.31
C GLN A 750 0.53 15.61 5.98
N ARG A 751 1.52 15.72 6.87
CA ARG A 751 2.67 16.64 6.78
C ARG A 751 4.00 15.95 6.55
N HIS A 752 4.12 14.65 6.83
CA HIS A 752 5.40 13.95 6.80
C HIS A 752 5.30 12.48 6.38
N VAL A 753 4.58 12.20 5.29
CA VAL A 753 4.40 10.85 4.74
C VAL A 753 5.75 10.16 4.51
N GLN A 754 5.96 9.01 5.13
CA GLN A 754 7.23 8.29 5.08
C GLN A 754 7.26 7.34 3.87
N LEU A 755 8.05 7.66 2.84
CA LEU A 755 8.12 6.86 1.62
C LEU A 755 9.55 6.80 1.08
N LEU A 756 10.07 5.59 0.92
CA LEU A 756 11.45 5.26 0.53
C LEU A 756 12.51 6.05 1.31
N GLY A 757 12.28 6.27 2.61
CA GLY A 757 13.15 7.05 3.49
C GLY A 757 13.01 8.57 3.39
N ARG A 758 12.10 9.08 2.56
CA ARG A 758 11.76 10.51 2.48
C ARG A 758 10.60 10.81 3.42
N SER A 759 10.61 12.03 3.95
CA SER A 759 9.45 12.62 4.64
C SER A 759 8.77 13.62 3.70
N ILE A 760 7.55 13.30 3.26
CA ILE A 760 6.84 14.05 2.22
C ILE A 760 5.69 14.85 2.83
N ASP A 761 5.71 16.17 2.63
CA ASP A 761 4.59 17.05 2.99
C ASP A 761 3.49 17.01 1.92
N LEU A 762 2.57 16.08 2.08
CA LEU A 762 1.44 15.89 1.17
C LEU A 762 0.50 17.11 1.18
N ASN A 763 0.25 17.72 2.34
CA ASN A 763 -0.55 18.95 2.46
C ASN A 763 0.03 20.06 1.58
N ARG A 764 1.35 20.28 1.63
CA ARG A 764 2.02 21.30 0.80
C ARG A 764 1.85 21.02 -0.69
N LEU A 765 2.07 19.79 -1.14
CA LEU A 765 1.95 19.40 -2.55
C LEU A 765 0.51 19.56 -3.07
N ILE A 766 -0.48 19.18 -2.27
CA ILE A 766 -1.89 19.39 -2.58
C ILE A 766 -2.21 20.89 -2.64
N THR A 767 -1.72 21.67 -1.67
CA THR A 767 -1.94 23.13 -1.60
C THR A 767 -1.43 23.84 -2.85
N GLN A 768 -0.25 23.48 -3.35
CA GLN A 768 0.31 24.06 -4.58
C GLN A 768 -0.63 23.85 -5.79
N ARG A 769 -1.13 22.62 -5.98
CA ARG A 769 -2.03 22.31 -7.10
C ARG A 769 -3.41 22.94 -6.95
N ILE A 770 -3.95 22.96 -5.73
CA ILE A 770 -5.25 23.58 -5.44
C ILE A 770 -5.19 25.10 -5.58
N SER A 771 -4.09 25.74 -5.17
CA SER A 771 -3.85 27.16 -5.40
C SER A 771 -3.90 27.48 -6.90
N ALA A 772 -3.16 26.74 -7.73
CA ALA A 772 -3.19 26.89 -9.18
C ALA A 772 -4.61 26.67 -9.77
N ALA A 773 -5.37 25.69 -9.27
CA ALA A 773 -6.74 25.43 -9.70
C ALA A 773 -7.72 26.57 -9.31
N MET A 774 -7.50 27.22 -8.16
CA MET A 774 -8.24 28.42 -7.74
C MET A 774 -7.95 29.59 -8.68
N TYR A 775 -6.67 29.91 -8.96
CA TYR A 775 -6.29 30.95 -9.92
C TYR A 775 -6.92 30.69 -11.30
N LYS A 776 -6.85 29.45 -11.78
CA LYS A 776 -7.44 29.04 -13.05
C LYS A 776 -8.96 29.18 -13.07
N SER A 777 -9.65 28.88 -11.97
CA SER A 777 -11.11 29.07 -11.88
C SER A 777 -11.51 30.54 -11.92
N LEU A 778 -10.74 31.42 -11.27
CA LEU A 778 -10.97 32.86 -11.28
C LEU A 778 -10.69 33.44 -12.67
N ASP A 779 -9.58 33.06 -13.30
CA ASP A 779 -9.26 33.47 -14.66
C ASP A 779 -10.36 33.04 -15.64
N HIS A 780 -10.82 31.79 -15.59
CA HIS A 780 -11.89 31.31 -16.45
C HIS A 780 -13.22 32.03 -16.22
N ALA A 781 -13.53 32.45 -14.99
CA ALA A 781 -14.72 33.24 -14.71
C ALA A 781 -14.64 34.62 -15.40
N ILE A 782 -13.50 35.30 -15.30
CA ILE A 782 -13.28 36.63 -15.90
C ILE A 782 -13.20 36.53 -17.42
N SER A 783 -12.43 35.59 -17.95
CA SER A 783 -12.31 35.34 -19.40
C SER A 783 -13.66 35.00 -20.04
N ARG A 784 -14.56 34.33 -19.30
CA ARG A 784 -15.93 34.09 -19.77
C ARG A 784 -16.73 35.37 -19.84
N PHE A 785 -16.62 36.27 -18.86
CA PHE A 785 -17.28 37.57 -18.92
C PHE A 785 -16.78 38.41 -20.10
N GLU A 786 -15.47 38.39 -20.39
CA GLU A 786 -14.87 39.08 -21.54
C GLU A 786 -15.39 38.56 -22.91
N SER A 787 -15.87 37.32 -22.96
CA SER A 787 -16.48 36.74 -24.16
C SER A 787 -17.98 37.05 -24.33
N GLU A 788 -18.59 37.71 -23.36
CA GLU A 788 -20.04 37.91 -23.29
C GLU A 788 -20.41 39.40 -23.13
N ASP A 789 -21.70 39.71 -23.33
CA ASP A 789 -22.22 41.08 -23.18
C ASP A 789 -22.36 41.52 -21.72
N LEU A 790 -22.61 42.82 -21.51
CA LEU A 790 -22.74 43.42 -20.16
C LEU A 790 -23.75 42.70 -19.26
N THR A 791 -24.78 42.07 -19.83
CA THR A 791 -25.84 41.39 -19.06
C THR A 791 -25.33 40.17 -18.29
N SER A 792 -24.23 39.55 -18.75
CA SER A 792 -23.58 38.40 -18.13
C SER A 792 -22.84 38.73 -16.82
N ILE A 793 -22.68 40.02 -16.46
CA ILE A 793 -21.96 40.42 -15.24
C ILE A 793 -22.60 39.85 -13.96
N VAL A 794 -23.92 39.62 -13.97
CA VAL A 794 -24.63 38.99 -12.85
C VAL A 794 -24.20 37.52 -12.70
N GLU A 795 -24.01 36.80 -13.82
CA GLU A 795 -23.48 35.45 -13.82
C GLU A 795 -22.05 35.42 -13.25
N LEU A 796 -21.21 36.37 -13.66
CA LEU A 796 -19.84 36.52 -13.16
C LEU A 796 -19.81 36.71 -11.63
N GLU A 797 -20.61 37.61 -11.06
CA GLU A 797 -20.62 37.86 -9.60
C GLU A 797 -20.91 36.59 -8.81
N TRP A 798 -21.88 35.81 -9.24
CA TRP A 798 -22.24 34.56 -8.56
C TRP A 798 -21.20 33.47 -8.74
N LEU A 799 -20.59 33.38 -9.92
CA LEU A 799 -19.48 32.45 -10.12
C LEU A 799 -18.27 32.82 -9.24
N LEU A 800 -18.00 34.11 -9.05
CA LEU A 800 -17.00 34.60 -8.08
C LEU A 800 -17.38 34.27 -6.64
N GLU A 801 -18.66 34.33 -6.27
CA GLU A 801 -19.12 33.96 -4.93
C GLU A 801 -18.98 32.45 -4.66
N ILE A 802 -19.22 31.60 -5.68
CA ILE A 802 -18.93 30.16 -5.59
C ILE A 802 -17.45 29.91 -5.42
N ASN A 803 -16.58 30.61 -6.17
CA ASN A 803 -15.14 30.55 -5.97
C ASN A 803 -14.73 31.02 -4.55
N ARG A 804 -15.37 32.08 -4.02
CA ARG A 804 -15.13 32.58 -2.66
C ARG A 804 -15.51 31.54 -1.60
N LEU A 805 -16.65 30.86 -1.75
CA LEU A 805 -17.05 29.79 -0.83
C LEU A 805 -16.12 28.57 -0.97
N THR A 806 -15.71 28.22 -2.19
CA THR A 806 -14.75 27.12 -2.45
C THR A 806 -13.42 27.38 -1.73
N HIS A 807 -12.88 28.60 -1.86
CA HIS A 807 -11.70 29.07 -1.12
C HIS A 807 -11.89 28.92 0.39
N ARG A 808 -13.02 29.38 0.94
CA ARG A 808 -13.31 29.29 2.38
C ARG A 808 -13.38 27.84 2.87
N LEU A 809 -13.94 26.92 2.09
CA LEU A 809 -14.00 25.51 2.44
C LEU A 809 -12.61 24.86 2.44
N LEU A 810 -11.79 25.17 1.44
CA LEU A 810 -10.41 24.67 1.32
C LEU A 810 -9.49 25.22 2.41
N CYS A 811 -9.62 26.50 2.75
CA CYS A 811 -8.83 27.16 3.80
C CYS A 811 -9.04 26.59 5.21
N LYS A 812 -10.05 25.73 5.43
CA LYS A 812 -10.19 24.98 6.69
C LYS A 812 -9.08 23.94 6.89
N HIS A 813 -8.45 23.49 5.81
CA HIS A 813 -7.46 22.41 5.82
C HIS A 813 -6.12 22.83 5.20
N LEU A 814 -6.14 23.83 4.33
CA LEU A 814 -4.99 24.28 3.53
C LEU A 814 -4.67 25.75 3.78
N THR A 815 -3.42 26.13 3.55
CA THR A 815 -2.99 27.53 3.61
C THR A 815 -2.89 28.09 2.20
N LEU A 816 -3.94 28.80 1.76
CA LEU A 816 -3.98 29.48 0.47
C LEU A 816 -3.77 30.99 0.65
N ASP A 817 -3.35 31.68 -0.42
CA ASP A 817 -3.36 33.15 -0.47
C ASP A 817 -4.78 33.67 -0.20
N SER A 818 -4.89 34.92 0.26
CA SER A 818 -6.21 35.51 0.50
C SER A 818 -7.02 35.57 -0.81
N PHE A 819 -8.33 35.32 -0.71
CA PHE A 819 -9.20 35.33 -1.89
C PHE A 819 -9.11 36.65 -2.67
N ASP A 820 -9.02 37.78 -1.96
CA ASP A 820 -8.93 39.09 -2.59
C ASP A 820 -7.60 39.29 -3.33
N ALA A 821 -6.50 38.73 -2.83
CA ALA A 821 -5.22 38.75 -3.56
C ALA A 821 -5.33 37.91 -4.84
N MET A 822 -5.82 36.66 -4.74
CA MET A 822 -6.01 35.77 -5.89
C MET A 822 -6.92 36.39 -6.95
N PHE A 823 -8.03 37.02 -6.52
CA PHE A 823 -8.97 37.69 -7.41
C PHE A 823 -8.35 38.92 -8.10
N ARG A 824 -7.63 39.77 -7.36
CA ARG A 824 -6.96 40.94 -7.95
C ARG A 824 -5.91 40.52 -8.96
N GLU A 825 -5.15 39.47 -8.68
CA GLU A 825 -4.16 38.94 -9.62
C GLU A 825 -4.83 38.41 -10.89
N ALA A 826 -5.85 37.54 -10.79
CA ALA A 826 -6.58 37.04 -11.97
C ALA A 826 -7.27 38.17 -12.77
N ASN A 827 -7.72 39.22 -12.08
CA ASN A 827 -8.30 40.42 -12.69
C ASN A 827 -7.25 41.43 -13.20
N HIS A 828 -5.95 41.10 -13.14
CA HIS A 828 -4.82 41.98 -13.48
C HIS A 828 -4.86 43.35 -12.78
N ASN A 829 -5.39 43.40 -11.55
CA ASN A 829 -5.62 44.60 -10.75
C ASN A 829 -4.66 44.70 -9.55
N VAL A 830 -3.42 44.24 -9.72
CA VAL A 830 -2.33 44.34 -8.73
C VAL A 830 -1.33 45.40 -9.16
N SER A 831 -0.78 45.27 -10.37
CA SER A 831 0.16 46.21 -10.97
C SER A 831 -0.49 47.26 -11.88
N ALA A 832 -1.79 47.11 -12.16
CA ALA A 832 -2.57 48.06 -12.95
C ALA A 832 -3.67 48.71 -12.10
N PRO A 833 -4.03 49.97 -12.38
CA PRO A 833 -5.05 50.71 -11.62
C PRO A 833 -6.49 50.23 -11.92
N TYR A 834 -6.70 49.55 -13.04
CA TYR A 834 -8.01 49.06 -13.46
C TYR A 834 -7.90 47.61 -13.91
N GLY A 835 -8.73 46.75 -13.33
CA GLY A 835 -8.77 45.33 -13.69
C GLY A 835 -9.54 45.05 -14.98
N ARG A 836 -9.34 43.84 -15.49
CA ARG A 836 -10.01 43.27 -16.67
C ARG A 836 -11.52 43.48 -16.69
N ILE A 837 -12.21 43.23 -15.55
CA ILE A 837 -13.66 43.43 -15.45
C ILE A 837 -14.07 44.88 -15.69
N THR A 838 -13.31 45.85 -15.16
CA THR A 838 -13.62 47.28 -15.33
C THR A 838 -13.44 47.70 -16.78
N LEU A 839 -12.36 47.24 -17.40
CA LEU A 839 -12.07 47.51 -18.82
C LEU A 839 -13.13 46.89 -19.73
N HIS A 840 -13.55 45.65 -19.46
CA HIS A 840 -14.60 45.00 -20.25
C HIS A 840 -15.97 45.66 -20.07
N VAL A 841 -16.32 46.09 -18.85
CA VAL A 841 -17.55 46.86 -18.64
C VAL A 841 -17.54 48.13 -19.49
N PHE A 842 -16.44 48.89 -19.50
CA PHE A 842 -16.34 50.07 -20.36
C PHE A 842 -16.42 49.72 -21.85
N TRP A 843 -15.74 48.66 -22.29
CA TRP A 843 -15.78 48.17 -23.67
C TRP A 843 -17.22 47.87 -24.11
N GLU A 844 -17.94 47.07 -23.32
CA GLU A 844 -19.35 46.72 -23.59
C GLU A 844 -20.28 47.93 -23.49
N LEU A 845 -19.98 48.90 -22.62
CA LEU A 845 -20.73 50.16 -22.59
C LEU A 845 -20.60 50.90 -23.92
N ASN A 846 -19.37 51.10 -24.39
CA ASN A 846 -19.08 51.85 -25.61
C ASN A 846 -19.61 51.17 -26.87
N PHE A 847 -19.43 49.86 -27.01
CA PHE A 847 -19.69 49.14 -28.26
C PHE A 847 -21.05 48.44 -28.34
N ASP A 848 -21.73 48.17 -27.22
CA ASP A 848 -23.03 47.49 -27.22
C ASP A 848 -24.11 48.25 -26.46
N PHE A 849 -23.89 48.60 -25.19
CA PHE A 849 -24.95 49.20 -24.35
C PHE A 849 -25.46 50.54 -24.89
N LEU A 850 -24.56 51.51 -25.10
CA LEU A 850 -24.93 52.83 -25.59
C LEU A 850 -25.64 52.75 -26.96
N PRO A 851 -25.09 52.04 -27.97
CA PRO A 851 -25.69 52.00 -29.30
C PRO A 851 -26.88 51.05 -29.40
N ASN A 852 -27.04 49.99 -28.62
CA ASN A 852 -28.04 48.94 -28.90
C ASN A 852 -29.19 48.86 -27.89
N TYR A 853 -29.21 49.64 -26.82
CA TYR A 853 -30.25 49.57 -25.80
C TYR A 853 -31.20 50.76 -25.78
N CYS A 854 -32.44 50.51 -25.37
CA CYS A 854 -33.52 51.48 -25.20
C CYS A 854 -33.98 51.49 -23.74
N TYR A 855 -33.94 52.66 -23.10
CA TYR A 855 -34.40 52.81 -21.74
C TYR A 855 -35.92 52.93 -21.65
N ASN A 856 -36.53 52.16 -20.75
CA ASN A 856 -37.94 52.28 -20.37
C ASN A 856 -38.03 52.85 -18.94
N GLY A 857 -38.33 54.15 -18.84
CA GLY A 857 -38.41 54.86 -17.56
C GLY A 857 -39.51 54.35 -16.62
N SER A 858 -40.57 53.72 -17.14
CA SER A 858 -41.66 53.18 -16.31
C SER A 858 -41.26 51.89 -15.59
N THR A 859 -40.39 51.08 -16.20
CA THR A 859 -39.92 49.81 -15.61
C THR A 859 -38.52 49.90 -15.03
N ASN A 860 -37.82 51.02 -15.25
CA ASN A 860 -36.42 51.23 -14.91
C ASN A 860 -35.51 50.13 -15.49
N ARG A 861 -35.71 49.79 -16.77
CA ARG A 861 -34.96 48.75 -17.48
C ARG A 861 -34.58 49.21 -18.88
N PHE A 862 -33.41 48.77 -19.33
CA PHE A 862 -32.99 48.84 -20.71
C PHE A 862 -33.27 47.51 -21.41
N VAL A 863 -33.74 47.57 -22.64
CA VAL A 863 -33.94 46.40 -23.52
C VAL A 863 -33.26 46.65 -24.86
N ARG A 864 -32.85 45.60 -25.56
CA ARG A 864 -32.24 45.73 -26.88
C ARG A 864 -33.22 46.38 -27.87
N THR A 865 -32.71 47.19 -28.79
CA THR A 865 -33.48 47.80 -29.88
C THR A 865 -34.06 46.73 -30.80
N ALA A 866 -35.29 46.93 -31.29
CA ALA A 866 -35.92 46.02 -32.25
C ALA A 866 -35.33 46.14 -33.67
N ILE A 867 -34.74 47.29 -33.98
CA ILE A 867 -34.07 47.58 -35.27
C ILE A 867 -32.61 47.93 -34.95
N PRO A 868 -31.63 47.07 -35.29
CA PRO A 868 -30.23 47.35 -35.07
C PRO A 868 -29.74 48.38 -36.08
N PHE A 869 -29.22 49.51 -35.59
CA PHE A 869 -28.62 50.58 -36.40
C PHE A 869 -27.10 50.54 -36.41
N THR A 870 -26.51 49.74 -35.51
CA THR A 870 -25.07 49.53 -35.36
C THR A 870 -24.80 48.02 -35.36
N GLN A 871 -23.69 47.60 -35.95
CA GLN A 871 -23.30 46.18 -35.93
C GLN A 871 -22.90 45.78 -34.52
N GLU A 872 -23.40 44.64 -34.04
CA GLU A 872 -22.98 44.09 -32.75
C GLU A 872 -21.48 43.73 -32.81
N PRO A 873 -20.72 43.97 -31.73
CA PRO A 873 -19.32 43.61 -31.69
C PRO A 873 -19.16 42.09 -31.81
N GLN A 874 -18.25 41.64 -32.68
CA GLN A 874 -17.87 40.23 -32.74
C GLN A 874 -17.13 39.87 -31.46
N ARG A 875 -17.64 38.87 -30.73
CA ARG A 875 -17.02 38.37 -29.50
C ARG A 875 -16.37 37.02 -29.76
N ASP A 876 -15.18 36.82 -29.20
CA ASP A 876 -14.54 35.52 -29.20
C ASP A 876 -15.34 34.55 -28.31
N LYS A 877 -15.41 33.28 -28.70
CA LYS A 877 -16.14 32.29 -27.92
C LYS A 877 -15.38 31.92 -26.65
N PRO A 878 -16.07 31.68 -25.52
CA PRO A 878 -15.42 31.21 -24.30
C PRO A 878 -14.74 29.85 -24.53
N ALA A 879 -13.60 29.65 -23.88
CA ALA A 879 -12.91 28.36 -23.87
C ALA A 879 -13.77 27.27 -23.22
N ASN A 880 -13.78 26.06 -23.81
CA ASN A 880 -14.44 24.92 -23.21
C ASN A 880 -13.60 24.38 -22.04
N VAL A 881 -14.14 24.47 -20.82
CA VAL A 881 -13.44 24.12 -19.58
C VAL A 881 -14.14 22.99 -18.83
N GLN A 882 -13.37 22.24 -18.03
CA GLN A 882 -13.95 21.20 -17.19
C GLN A 882 -14.94 21.80 -16.18
N PRO A 883 -16.06 21.11 -15.85
CA PRO A 883 -17.13 21.68 -15.03
C PRO A 883 -16.70 22.18 -13.65
N TYR A 884 -15.66 21.59 -13.07
CA TYR A 884 -15.15 21.96 -11.75
C TYR A 884 -14.32 23.26 -11.74
N TYR A 885 -13.94 23.81 -12.89
CA TYR A 885 -13.43 25.19 -12.96
C TYR A 885 -14.58 26.23 -12.94
N LEU A 886 -15.81 25.81 -13.24
CA LEU A 886 -17.01 26.64 -13.20
C LEU A 886 -17.82 26.38 -11.92
N TYR A 887 -19.02 25.82 -12.03
CA TYR A 887 -19.98 25.63 -10.94
C TYR A 887 -19.83 24.28 -10.20
N GLY A 888 -18.90 23.42 -10.64
CA GLY A 888 -18.56 22.16 -9.96
C GLY A 888 -18.87 20.91 -10.79
N SER A 889 -20.07 20.82 -11.37
CA SER A 889 -20.52 19.65 -12.13
C SER A 889 -21.39 20.03 -13.32
N LYS A 890 -21.58 19.12 -14.28
CA LYS A 890 -22.43 19.39 -15.46
C LYS A 890 -23.87 19.77 -15.06
N PRO A 891 -24.55 19.07 -14.12
CA PRO A 891 -25.89 19.48 -13.67
C PRO A 891 -25.91 20.86 -13.03
N LEU A 892 -24.89 21.21 -12.24
CA LEU A 892 -24.80 22.54 -11.61
C LEU A 892 -24.58 23.64 -12.66
N ASN A 893 -23.71 23.41 -13.66
CA ASN A 893 -23.50 24.35 -14.75
C ASN A 893 -24.82 24.66 -15.49
N ILE A 894 -25.61 23.63 -15.78
CA ILE A 894 -26.92 23.78 -16.45
C ILE A 894 -27.90 24.55 -15.55
N ALA A 895 -27.99 24.18 -14.27
CA ALA A 895 -28.88 24.82 -13.32
C ALA A 895 -28.58 26.32 -13.18
N TYR A 896 -27.31 26.68 -12.97
CA TYR A 896 -26.91 28.08 -12.86
C TYR A 896 -27.07 28.84 -14.17
N SER A 897 -26.73 28.25 -15.31
CA SER A 897 -26.97 28.88 -16.62
C SER A 897 -28.46 29.18 -16.85
N HIS A 898 -29.37 28.29 -16.45
CA HIS A 898 -30.81 28.55 -16.49
C HIS A 898 -31.23 29.67 -15.56
N ILE A 899 -30.75 29.69 -14.32
CA ILE A 899 -31.05 30.77 -13.35
C ILE A 899 -30.61 32.13 -13.93
N TYR A 900 -29.41 32.21 -14.49
CA TYR A 900 -28.86 33.48 -14.99
C TYR A 900 -29.36 33.88 -16.38
N SER A 901 -29.95 32.96 -17.14
CA SER A 901 -30.63 33.28 -18.42
C SER A 901 -31.72 34.36 -18.26
N SER A 902 -32.36 34.43 -17.09
CA SER A 902 -33.39 35.44 -16.80
C SER A 902 -32.86 36.87 -16.73
N TYR A 903 -31.53 37.05 -16.62
CA TYR A 903 -30.88 38.36 -16.57
C TYR A 903 -30.30 38.81 -17.93
N ARG A 904 -30.44 38.01 -18.99
CA ARG A 904 -29.81 38.28 -20.30
C ARG A 904 -30.60 39.22 -21.21
N ASN A 905 -31.91 39.34 -20.98
CA ASN A 905 -32.80 40.05 -21.90
C ASN A 905 -33.02 41.53 -21.52
N PHE A 906 -32.39 42.03 -20.46
CA PHE A 906 -32.48 43.42 -20.02
C PHE A 906 -31.24 43.85 -19.23
N VAL A 907 -31.04 45.16 -19.07
CA VAL A 907 -30.13 45.74 -18.07
C VAL A 907 -30.95 46.59 -17.11
N GLY A 908 -30.78 46.39 -15.80
CA GLY A 908 -31.55 47.12 -14.80
C GLY A 908 -30.89 47.11 -13.42
N PRO A 909 -31.64 47.40 -12.35
CA PRO A 909 -31.09 47.50 -10.99
C PRO A 909 -30.18 46.34 -10.53
N PRO A 910 -30.46 45.04 -10.81
CA PRO A 910 -29.54 43.97 -10.42
C PRO A 910 -28.15 44.12 -11.09
N HIS A 911 -28.10 44.43 -12.39
CA HIS A 911 -26.85 44.62 -13.13
C HIS A 911 -26.07 45.83 -12.61
N PHE A 912 -26.72 46.98 -12.40
CA PHE A 912 -26.07 48.17 -11.87
C PHE A 912 -25.49 47.94 -10.47
N LYS A 913 -26.19 47.20 -9.61
CA LYS A 913 -25.67 46.82 -8.28
C LYS A 913 -24.41 45.96 -8.38
N THR A 914 -24.40 44.99 -9.29
CA THR A 914 -23.22 44.14 -9.55
C THR A 914 -22.05 44.96 -10.10
N ILE A 915 -22.30 45.83 -11.09
CA ILE A 915 -21.28 46.74 -11.64
C ILE A 915 -20.69 47.61 -10.52
N CYS A 916 -21.52 48.21 -9.67
CA CYS A 916 -21.04 49.00 -8.53
C CYS A 916 -20.15 48.21 -7.56
N ARG A 917 -20.48 46.94 -7.32
CA ARG A 917 -19.70 46.08 -6.42
C ARG A 917 -18.33 45.74 -6.99
N LEU A 918 -18.27 45.36 -8.27
CA LEU A 918 -17.06 44.88 -8.92
C LEU A 918 -16.10 46.01 -9.33
N LEU A 919 -16.62 47.17 -9.75
CA LEU A 919 -15.79 48.31 -10.17
C LEU A 919 -15.27 49.13 -8.98
N GLY A 920 -16.05 49.20 -7.89
CA GLY A 920 -15.76 50.08 -6.77
C GLY A 920 -15.70 51.56 -7.18
N TYR A 921 -15.25 52.43 -6.27
CA TYR A 921 -15.21 53.87 -6.54
C TYR A 921 -14.30 54.25 -7.70
N GLN A 922 -13.10 53.65 -7.75
CA GLN A 922 -12.11 53.97 -8.77
C GLN A 922 -12.56 53.55 -10.18
N GLY A 923 -13.18 52.36 -10.31
CA GLY A 923 -13.72 51.89 -11.59
C GLY A 923 -14.93 52.71 -12.05
N ILE A 924 -15.83 53.09 -11.15
CA ILE A 924 -16.97 53.95 -11.50
C ILE A 924 -16.48 55.33 -11.98
N ALA A 925 -15.51 55.91 -11.28
CA ALA A 925 -14.96 57.22 -11.63
C ALA A 925 -14.38 57.26 -13.05
N VAL A 926 -13.56 56.26 -13.42
CA VAL A 926 -12.98 56.20 -14.78
C VAL A 926 -14.04 55.95 -15.85
N VAL A 927 -15.03 55.10 -15.58
CA VAL A 927 -16.14 54.85 -16.52
C VAL A 927 -16.94 56.14 -16.76
N MET A 928 -17.24 56.91 -15.70
CA MET A 928 -17.92 58.20 -15.84
C MET A 928 -17.08 59.21 -16.63
N GLU A 929 -15.78 59.28 -16.37
CA GLU A 929 -14.87 60.17 -17.12
C GLU A 929 -14.83 59.83 -18.61
N GLU A 930 -14.72 58.55 -18.95
CA GLU A 930 -14.70 58.11 -20.35
C GLU A 930 -16.07 58.30 -21.03
N LEU A 931 -17.19 58.07 -20.34
CA LEU A 931 -18.52 58.38 -20.86
C LEU A 931 -18.69 59.87 -21.15
N LEU A 932 -18.15 60.76 -20.31
CA LEU A 932 -18.14 62.21 -20.58
C LEU A 932 -17.33 62.55 -21.83
N LYS A 933 -16.20 61.87 -22.08
CA LYS A 933 -15.41 62.03 -23.31
C LYS A 933 -16.21 61.59 -24.55
N ILE A 934 -16.94 60.47 -24.46
CA ILE A 934 -17.82 59.99 -25.53
C ILE A 934 -18.95 61.00 -25.81
N VAL A 935 -19.65 61.47 -24.77
CA VAL A 935 -20.72 62.47 -24.91
C VAL A 935 -20.18 63.75 -25.54
N LYS A 936 -19.01 64.24 -25.10
CA LYS A 936 -18.36 65.41 -25.69
C LYS A 936 -18.04 65.20 -27.17
N SER A 937 -17.50 64.04 -27.53
CA SER A 937 -17.17 63.68 -28.91
C SER A 937 -18.41 63.66 -29.81
N LEU A 938 -19.49 63.01 -29.37
CA LEU A 938 -20.75 62.93 -30.14
C LEU A 938 -21.40 64.31 -30.29
N LEU A 939 -21.47 65.10 -29.21
CA LEU A 939 -22.07 66.43 -29.23
C LEU A 939 -21.29 67.41 -30.10
N GLN A 940 -19.96 67.41 -30.04
CA GLN A 940 -19.11 68.36 -30.79
C GLN A 940 -18.78 67.88 -32.22
N GLY A 941 -18.93 66.57 -32.48
CA GLY A 941 -18.69 65.95 -33.77
C GLY A 941 -19.98 65.75 -34.56
N THR A 942 -20.49 64.51 -34.56
CA THR A 942 -21.59 64.07 -35.42
C THR A 942 -22.87 64.85 -35.19
N ILE A 943 -23.30 65.01 -33.93
CA ILE A 943 -24.56 65.70 -33.60
C ILE A 943 -24.49 67.17 -34.03
N LEU A 944 -23.39 67.88 -33.74
CA LEU A 944 -23.23 69.28 -34.16
C LEU A 944 -23.25 69.42 -35.68
N GLN A 945 -22.61 68.51 -36.40
CA GLN A 945 -22.62 68.50 -37.87
C GLN A 945 -24.05 68.32 -38.40
N TYR A 946 -24.78 67.31 -37.92
CA TYR A 946 -26.17 67.09 -38.32
C TYR A 946 -27.11 68.22 -37.91
N VAL A 947 -26.92 68.81 -36.73
CA VAL A 947 -27.74 69.94 -36.27
C VAL A 947 -27.52 71.16 -37.18
N LYS A 948 -26.28 71.46 -37.58
CA LYS A 948 -26.00 72.54 -38.54
C LYS A 948 -26.70 72.27 -39.89
N THR A 949 -26.56 71.04 -40.40
CA THR A 949 -27.22 70.63 -41.65
C THR A 949 -28.75 70.71 -41.56
N LEU A 950 -29.35 70.19 -40.49
CA LEU A 950 -30.80 70.20 -40.30
C LEU A 950 -31.35 71.60 -40.08
N ILE A 951 -30.59 72.53 -39.48
CA ILE A 951 -30.98 73.94 -39.35
C ILE A 951 -31.06 74.62 -40.72
N GLU A 952 -30.16 74.30 -41.65
CA GLU A 952 -30.22 74.82 -43.02
C GLU A 952 -31.40 74.24 -43.81
N VAL A 953 -31.76 72.98 -43.55
CA VAL A 953 -32.93 72.30 -44.15
C VAL A 953 -34.26 72.75 -43.51
N MET A 954 -34.23 73.26 -42.28
CA MET A 954 -35.43 73.70 -41.56
C MET A 954 -36.06 74.93 -42.24
N PRO A 955 -37.40 75.05 -42.31
CA PRO A 955 -38.05 76.23 -42.86
C PRO A 955 -37.65 77.50 -42.09
N LYS A 956 -37.19 78.52 -42.82
CA LYS A 956 -36.74 79.80 -42.23
C LYS A 956 -37.81 80.46 -41.35
N ILE A 957 -39.09 80.27 -41.68
CA ILE A 957 -40.23 80.75 -40.91
C ILE A 957 -41.34 79.70 -40.98
N CYS A 958 -41.68 79.09 -39.85
CA CYS A 958 -42.85 78.20 -39.72
C CYS A 958 -43.84 78.83 -38.72
N ARG A 959 -44.90 79.48 -39.23
CA ARG A 959 -45.92 80.10 -38.38
C ARG A 959 -46.87 79.04 -37.83
N LEU A 960 -47.29 79.17 -36.58
CA LEU A 960 -48.34 78.31 -36.03
C LEU A 960 -49.69 78.75 -36.64
N PRO A 961 -50.36 77.91 -37.46
CA PRO A 961 -51.64 78.27 -38.04
C PRO A 961 -52.68 78.43 -36.93
N ARG A 962 -53.60 79.37 -37.12
CA ARG A 962 -54.65 79.62 -36.13
C ARG A 962 -55.69 78.50 -36.12
N HIS A 963 -56.50 78.45 -35.07
CA HIS A 963 -57.49 77.38 -34.88
C HIS A 963 -58.54 77.30 -36.02
N GLU A 964 -58.78 78.40 -36.76
CA GLU A 964 -59.74 78.44 -37.88
C GLU A 964 -59.36 77.50 -39.04
N TYR A 965 -58.10 77.07 -39.15
CA TYR A 965 -57.62 76.14 -40.18
C TYR A 965 -57.99 74.67 -39.90
N GLY A 966 -58.47 74.35 -38.69
CA GLY A 966 -58.82 72.99 -38.27
C GLY A 966 -57.62 72.06 -38.09
N SER A 967 -57.75 71.02 -37.26
CA SER A 967 -56.65 70.07 -37.01
C SER A 967 -56.15 69.33 -38.26
N PRO A 968 -56.99 68.96 -39.26
CA PRO A 968 -56.48 68.35 -40.49
C PRO A 968 -55.65 69.34 -41.33
N GLY A 969 -56.10 70.60 -41.43
CA GLY A 969 -55.37 71.64 -42.17
C GLY A 969 -54.07 72.05 -41.48
N ILE A 970 -54.03 72.04 -40.14
CA ILE A 970 -52.81 72.25 -39.36
C ILE A 970 -51.83 71.09 -39.56
N LEU A 971 -52.31 69.84 -39.59
CA LEU A 971 -51.47 68.67 -39.85
C LEU A 971 -50.90 68.69 -41.27
N GLU A 972 -51.71 69.02 -42.28
CA GLU A 972 -51.26 69.16 -43.67
C GLU A 972 -50.23 70.31 -43.82
N PHE A 973 -50.46 71.43 -43.13
CA PHE A 973 -49.51 72.53 -43.06
C PHE A 973 -48.15 72.07 -42.50
N PHE A 974 -48.13 71.34 -41.38
CA PHE A 974 -46.86 70.85 -40.81
C PHE A 974 -46.20 69.77 -41.66
N HIS A 975 -46.98 68.87 -42.29
CA HIS A 975 -46.44 67.90 -43.22
C HIS A 975 -45.74 68.56 -44.41
N HIS A 976 -46.31 69.65 -44.95
CA HIS A 976 -45.69 70.38 -46.05
C HIS A 976 -44.47 71.18 -45.59
N GLN A 977 -44.56 71.92 -44.47
CA GLN A 977 -43.48 72.78 -43.97
C GLN A 977 -42.27 72.00 -43.45
N LEU A 978 -42.47 70.78 -42.93
CA LEU A 978 -41.42 69.94 -42.37
C LEU A 978 -41.05 68.76 -43.27
N LYS A 979 -41.52 68.75 -44.52
CA LYS A 979 -41.34 67.63 -45.45
C LYS A 979 -39.88 67.20 -45.57
N ASP A 980 -38.97 68.17 -45.78
CA ASP A 980 -37.55 67.90 -45.98
C ASP A 980 -36.84 67.35 -44.72
N ILE A 981 -37.40 67.61 -43.53
CA ILE A 981 -36.95 67.00 -42.27
C ILE A 981 -37.52 65.58 -42.14
N ILE A 982 -38.80 65.39 -42.45
CA ILE A 982 -39.49 64.09 -42.37
C ILE A 982 -38.87 63.08 -43.35
N GLU A 983 -38.48 63.53 -44.55
CA GLU A 983 -37.87 62.71 -45.60
C GLU A 983 -36.34 62.59 -45.48
N TYR A 984 -35.72 63.20 -44.46
CA TYR A 984 -34.27 63.13 -44.26
C TYR A 984 -33.83 61.71 -43.91
N ALA A 985 -33.14 61.05 -44.84
CA ALA A 985 -32.82 59.62 -44.78
C ALA A 985 -32.04 59.22 -43.50
N GLU A 986 -31.11 60.07 -43.07
CA GLU A 986 -30.19 59.81 -41.94
C GLU A 986 -30.76 60.25 -40.57
N LEU A 987 -32.00 60.77 -40.54
CA LEU A 987 -32.60 61.31 -39.30
C LEU A 987 -32.73 60.22 -38.22
N LYS A 988 -33.08 59.00 -38.62
CA LYS A 988 -33.24 57.88 -37.69
C LYS A 988 -31.95 57.11 -37.47
N THR A 989 -31.17 56.87 -38.52
CA THR A 989 -29.97 56.02 -38.49
C THR A 989 -28.79 56.68 -37.79
N ASP A 990 -28.64 58.01 -37.90
CA ASP A 990 -27.46 58.72 -37.41
C ASP A 990 -27.81 59.76 -36.35
N VAL A 991 -28.84 60.59 -36.57
CA VAL A 991 -29.21 61.67 -35.65
C VAL A 991 -29.87 61.13 -34.38
N PHE A 992 -30.97 60.37 -34.51
CA PHE A 992 -31.62 59.75 -33.35
C PHE A 992 -30.76 58.67 -32.68
N GLN A 993 -29.90 58.01 -33.46
CA GLN A 993 -28.89 57.08 -32.95
C GLN A 993 -27.90 57.78 -32.02
N SER A 994 -27.24 58.84 -32.50
CA SER A 994 -26.26 59.60 -31.71
C SER A 994 -26.89 60.22 -30.46
N LEU A 995 -28.12 60.74 -30.57
CA LEU A 995 -28.86 61.27 -29.42
C LEU A 995 -29.24 60.19 -28.40
N ARG A 996 -29.59 58.98 -28.87
CA ARG A 996 -29.85 57.84 -27.98
C ARG A 996 -28.61 57.45 -27.20
N GLU A 997 -27.45 57.39 -27.85
CA GLU A 997 -26.18 57.07 -27.20
C GLU A 997 -25.84 58.08 -26.09
N VAL A 998 -25.98 59.39 -26.38
CA VAL A 998 -25.81 60.44 -25.36
C VAL A 998 -26.81 60.28 -24.21
N GLY A 999 -28.09 60.01 -24.52
CA GLY A 999 -29.11 59.77 -23.51
C GLY A 999 -28.80 58.56 -22.62
N ASN A 1000 -28.39 57.44 -23.22
CA ASN A 1000 -28.01 56.23 -22.50
C ASN A 1000 -26.77 56.45 -21.61
N ALA A 1001 -25.79 57.24 -22.04
CA ALA A 1001 -24.60 57.56 -21.24
C ALA A 1001 -24.96 58.37 -19.98
N ILE A 1002 -25.83 59.38 -20.13
CA ILE A 1002 -26.32 60.19 -19.00
C ILE A 1002 -27.15 59.32 -18.04
N LEU A 1003 -28.03 58.48 -18.57
CA LEU A 1003 -28.84 57.56 -17.76
C LEU A 1003 -27.98 56.54 -17.03
N PHE A 1004 -26.91 56.02 -17.66
CA PHE A 1004 -25.96 55.14 -16.99
C PHE A 1004 -25.33 55.83 -15.77
N CYS A 1005 -24.85 57.07 -15.93
CA CYS A 1005 -24.26 57.85 -14.84
C CYS A 1005 -25.26 58.07 -13.69
N LEU A 1006 -26.51 58.42 -14.01
CA LEU A 1006 -27.57 58.59 -13.01
C LEU A 1006 -27.86 57.28 -12.25
N LEU A 1007 -28.02 56.17 -12.98
CA LEU A 1007 -28.45 54.90 -12.40
C LEU A 1007 -27.31 54.19 -11.64
N ILE A 1008 -26.06 54.34 -12.07
CA ILE A 1008 -24.90 53.81 -11.35
C ILE A 1008 -24.67 54.59 -10.04
N GLU A 1009 -24.88 55.91 -10.04
CA GLU A 1009 -24.83 56.72 -8.81
C GLU A 1009 -25.95 56.32 -7.84
N GLN A 1010 -27.18 56.14 -8.31
CA GLN A 1010 -28.27 55.62 -7.48
C GLN A 1010 -27.94 54.26 -6.87
N ALA A 1011 -27.36 53.35 -7.66
CA ALA A 1011 -26.94 52.04 -7.17
C ALA A 1011 -25.79 52.13 -6.16
N LEU A 1012 -24.91 53.13 -6.28
CA LEU A 1012 -23.84 53.41 -5.32
C LEU A 1012 -24.38 53.96 -3.99
N VAL A 1013 -25.37 54.86 -4.03
CA VAL A 1013 -26.02 55.44 -2.83
C VAL A 1013 -26.75 54.37 -2.02
N VAL A 1014 -27.39 53.39 -2.67
CA VAL A 1014 -28.09 52.28 -1.99
C VAL A 1014 -27.13 51.31 -1.27
N ARG A 1015 -25.81 51.45 -1.46
CA ARG A 1015 -24.77 50.63 -0.82
C ARG A 1015 -24.23 51.24 0.49
N ILE A 1016 -24.39 52.55 0.69
CA ILE A 1016 -24.13 53.27 1.95
C ILE A 1016 -25.37 53.15 2.82
#